data_AF-A0A7V9U0N5-F1
#
_entry.id   AF-A0A7V9U0N5-F1
#
_cell.length_a   1.000
_cell.length_b   1.000
_cell.length_c   1.000
_cell.angle_alpha   90.00
_cell.angle_beta   90.00
_cell.angle_gamma   90.00
#
_symmetry.space_group_name_H-M   'P 1'
#
loop_
_entity.id
_entity.type
_entity.pdbx_description
1 polymer ?
#
loop_
_entity_poly.entity_id
_entity_poly.type
_entity_poly.pdbx_seq_one_letter_code
_entity_poly.pdbx_strand_id
1 'polypeptide(L)'
;MSPRPQQERRILGRVKRAEFVGRDAELERILSLASHANSARAGGGLLILLAPLAGVSELMRQAYDQLFNAQSEAVPIYFSLPASDTTAVSAAIEFLNAFLAQYIAFRRNEPSLAQASLTMNDLVQLAPAADLDWIEQLVSAHNKQRFSSDERELVRFCLNAPRRVPSGNPQPYILFDAVKLANYDNEQVPFAGELIKALAGSPPFVLAGLRREIIREVEQAGIDYGTHEKVRLEPLAEAEARQLVASVARREGVAVSDECRDLLAQQFEGSPFLISAMLLAAREKHLALNSYFDCERLYVDELLGGRLNHYFTSVLENVAPEPIVRSALIRLLSESLRAGQRTASFAAWTRRLNLEAADVESILRSLHVQEIVNWDGETVDTQRGSGAWRDFVRSRFRLDALREPRALVVADLMSAALQRAPQTVARHYRRSASLPLRDVLQAFNYQRVPKVLFDYAAFAADYKGAPTEEIAARLEIDPQAMKLPQVFHTAHGVAFSAELKQFDEESCVVAHAFAGTSYTNENEVVWLTAKIDSKLEADADAVADWCNRLENLAQRSGFSRVQLWLIANEGFSVEASEKLRERGAYASSRMQFELLSAQLSEGLNKSTAAANNEYVFILPMGADNELLAAATAEQIARRLNFRPEAINQIKTAIVEACINASEHSLSPDQKIYQRFRVEDDKLVITISSRGILPASVEAREGRTHGKDAGVLEQRRGWGLKLIETLMDEVEFERVDEGTSLRMVKYLR
;
A
#
# COMPACT_ATOMS: atom_id res chain seq x y z
N MET A 1 -35.56 18.74 -20.20
CA MET A 1 -35.45 18.96 -18.74
C MET A 1 -34.28 18.15 -18.25
N SER A 2 -33.17 18.79 -17.89
CA SER A 2 -32.06 18.11 -17.22
C SER A 2 -32.58 17.47 -15.93
N PRO A 3 -32.24 16.21 -15.61
CA PRO A 3 -32.67 15.61 -14.36
C PRO A 3 -32.10 16.45 -13.22
N ARG A 4 -32.95 16.86 -12.28
CA ARG A 4 -32.49 17.47 -11.03
C ARG A 4 -31.53 16.48 -10.37
N PRO A 5 -30.38 16.91 -9.81
CA PRO A 5 -29.52 16.02 -9.06
C PRO A 5 -30.35 15.41 -7.93
N GLN A 6 -30.55 14.09 -7.97
CA GLN A 6 -31.16 13.37 -6.86
C GLN A 6 -30.27 13.62 -5.65
N GLN A 7 -30.86 14.17 -4.60
CA GLN A 7 -30.19 14.38 -3.34
C GLN A 7 -29.85 12.98 -2.78
N GLU A 8 -28.56 12.59 -2.79
CA GLU A 8 -28.11 11.30 -2.25
C GLU A 8 -28.63 11.14 -0.81
N ARG A 9 -29.53 10.18 -0.60
CA ARG A 9 -30.08 9.90 0.73
C ARG A 9 -29.01 9.16 1.52
N ARG A 10 -28.68 9.67 2.70
CA ARG A 10 -27.85 8.93 3.67
C ARG A 10 -28.70 7.82 4.29
N ILE A 11 -28.26 6.56 4.20
CA ILE A 11 -29.02 5.38 4.66
C ILE A 11 -28.28 4.69 5.79
N LEU A 12 -27.13 4.09 5.49
CA LEU A 12 -26.25 3.46 6.47
C LEU A 12 -25.07 4.37 6.83
N GLY A 13 -24.65 5.26 5.92
CA GLY A 13 -23.54 6.19 6.15
C GLY A 13 -23.71 6.97 7.45
N ARG A 14 -22.64 7.09 8.24
CA ARG A 14 -22.64 7.94 9.45
C ARG A 14 -22.37 9.39 9.09
N VAL A 15 -21.58 9.62 8.05
CA VAL A 15 -21.27 10.95 7.54
C VAL A 15 -21.88 11.18 6.16
N LYS A 16 -22.03 12.44 5.76
CA LYS A 16 -22.41 12.77 4.39
C LYS A 16 -21.23 12.53 3.45
N ARG A 17 -21.50 12.29 2.17
CA ARG A 17 -20.44 12.08 1.17
C ARG A 17 -19.41 13.22 1.11
N ALA A 18 -19.86 14.48 1.24
CA ALA A 18 -18.97 15.65 1.27
C ALA A 18 -18.09 15.76 2.54
N GLU A 19 -18.43 15.02 3.61
CA GLU A 19 -17.67 14.97 4.86
C GLU A 19 -16.79 13.71 4.95
N PHE A 20 -16.97 12.76 4.02
CA PHE A 20 -16.15 11.56 3.91
C PHE A 20 -14.80 11.92 3.27
N VAL A 21 -13.72 11.67 4.01
CA VAL A 21 -12.38 12.14 3.66
C VAL A 21 -11.53 10.99 3.15
N GLY A 22 -10.91 11.22 1.99
CA GLY A 22 -10.07 10.25 1.29
C GLY A 22 -10.86 9.06 0.76
N ARG A 23 -10.14 7.99 0.39
CA ARG A 23 -10.70 6.70 -0.05
C ARG A 23 -11.52 6.71 -1.34
N ASP A 24 -11.40 7.76 -2.15
CA ASP A 24 -12.16 7.86 -3.41
C ASP A 24 -11.79 6.72 -4.36
N ALA A 25 -10.51 6.35 -4.46
CA ALA A 25 -10.06 5.24 -5.31
C ALA A 25 -10.59 3.88 -4.84
N GLU A 26 -10.57 3.62 -3.53
CA GLU A 26 -11.10 2.39 -2.94
C GLU A 26 -12.63 2.31 -3.07
N LEU A 27 -13.32 3.46 -2.95
CA LEU A 27 -14.76 3.55 -3.15
C LEU A 27 -15.14 3.25 -4.60
N GLU A 28 -14.46 3.88 -5.56
CA GLU A 28 -14.67 3.63 -6.99
C GLU A 28 -14.46 2.15 -7.36
N ARG A 29 -13.46 1.49 -6.77
CA ARG A 29 -13.25 0.05 -6.97
C ARG A 29 -14.43 -0.78 -6.49
N ILE A 30 -14.97 -0.50 -5.30
CA ILE A 30 -16.17 -1.18 -4.79
C ILE A 30 -17.35 -0.98 -5.77
N LEU A 31 -17.59 0.26 -6.20
CA LEU A 31 -18.70 0.58 -7.09
C LEU A 31 -18.55 -0.07 -8.47
N SER A 32 -17.33 -0.10 -9.02
CA SER A 32 -17.04 -0.71 -10.33
C SER A 32 -17.27 -2.22 -10.34
N LEU A 33 -17.09 -2.91 -9.22
CA LEU A 33 -17.37 -4.34 -9.14
C LEU A 33 -18.89 -4.61 -9.20
N ALA A 34 -19.71 -3.71 -8.63
CA ALA A 34 -21.16 -3.85 -8.64
C ALA A 34 -21.76 -3.84 -10.05
N SER A 35 -21.16 -3.11 -11.01
CA SER A 35 -21.64 -3.08 -12.40
C SER A 35 -21.50 -4.44 -13.12
N HIS A 36 -20.74 -5.37 -12.56
CA HIS A 36 -20.52 -6.71 -13.11
C HIS A 36 -21.49 -7.77 -12.55
N ALA A 37 -22.41 -7.39 -11.65
CA ALA A 37 -23.34 -8.29 -10.95
C ALA A 37 -24.17 -9.23 -11.85
N ASN A 38 -24.54 -8.78 -13.06
CA ASN A 38 -25.34 -9.55 -14.01
C ASN A 38 -24.55 -10.19 -15.17
N SER A 39 -23.23 -10.05 -15.18
CA SER A 39 -22.42 -10.56 -16.28
C SER A 39 -22.15 -12.08 -16.12
N ALA A 40 -22.13 -12.85 -17.21
CA ALA A 40 -21.81 -14.28 -17.18
C ALA A 40 -20.38 -14.61 -16.66
N ARG A 41 -19.57 -13.58 -16.40
CA ARG A 41 -18.25 -13.61 -15.75
C ARG A 41 -18.30 -13.18 -14.26
N ALA A 42 -19.47 -13.11 -13.63
CA ALA A 42 -19.73 -12.61 -12.27
C ALA A 42 -19.08 -13.41 -11.11
N GLY A 43 -18.05 -14.20 -11.36
CA GLY A 43 -17.27 -14.93 -10.34
C GLY A 43 -16.11 -14.11 -9.76
N GLY A 44 -16.28 -12.80 -9.59
CA GLY A 44 -15.23 -11.90 -9.09
C GLY A 44 -15.58 -11.31 -7.73
N GLY A 45 -14.72 -11.53 -6.74
CA GLY A 45 -14.80 -10.85 -5.44
C GLY A 45 -13.65 -9.87 -5.26
N LEU A 46 -13.90 -8.82 -4.49
CA LEU A 46 -12.90 -7.85 -4.06
C LEU A 46 -12.56 -8.07 -2.59
N LEU A 47 -11.26 -8.09 -2.30
CA LEU A 47 -10.76 -8.31 -0.96
C LEU A 47 -10.11 -7.03 -0.48
N ILE A 48 -10.69 -6.42 0.55
CA ILE A 48 -10.13 -5.25 1.20
C ILE A 48 -9.35 -5.73 2.41
N LEU A 49 -8.03 -5.62 2.32
CA LEU A 49 -7.07 -6.09 3.30
C LEU A 49 -6.63 -4.92 4.17
N LEU A 50 -7.15 -4.83 5.38
CA LEU A 50 -7.00 -3.65 6.24
C LEU A 50 -5.74 -3.70 7.12
N ALA A 51 -5.14 -2.53 7.29
CA ALA A 51 -4.44 -2.17 8.52
C ALA A 51 -5.44 -2.03 9.68
N PRO A 52 -5.07 -2.40 10.93
CA PRO A 52 -5.90 -2.13 12.09
C PRO A 52 -6.27 -0.65 12.16
N LEU A 53 -7.54 -0.38 12.53
CA LEU A 53 -8.08 0.97 12.67
C LEU A 53 -8.09 1.83 11.40
N ALA A 54 -7.97 1.25 10.20
CA ALA A 54 -8.02 1.99 8.92
C ALA A 54 -9.41 2.54 8.52
N GLY A 55 -10.49 2.06 9.15
CA GLY A 55 -11.84 2.65 9.02
C GLY A 55 -12.70 2.15 7.83
N VAL A 56 -12.59 0.89 7.41
CA VAL A 56 -13.35 0.35 6.25
C VAL A 56 -14.87 0.43 6.41
N SER A 57 -15.39 0.36 7.64
CA SER A 57 -16.83 0.25 7.85
C SER A 57 -17.58 1.46 7.30
N GLU A 58 -17.00 2.66 7.39
CA GLU A 58 -17.62 3.84 6.81
C GLU A 58 -17.51 3.83 5.29
N LEU A 59 -16.36 3.42 4.73
CA LEU A 59 -16.18 3.25 3.28
C LEU A 59 -17.26 2.33 2.67
N MET A 60 -17.51 1.18 3.31
CA MET A 60 -18.54 0.24 2.84
C MET A 60 -19.96 0.79 2.97
N ARG A 61 -20.26 1.59 4.02
CA ARG A 61 -21.56 2.25 4.16
C ARG A 61 -21.77 3.34 3.12
N GLN A 62 -20.72 4.10 2.77
CA GLN A 62 -20.78 5.07 1.67
C GLN A 62 -21.04 4.37 0.33
N ALA A 63 -20.40 3.23 0.08
CA ALA A 63 -20.67 2.41 -1.10
C ALA A 63 -22.11 1.90 -1.12
N TYR A 64 -22.61 1.40 0.00
CA TYR A 64 -24.01 0.98 0.14
C TYR A 64 -24.97 2.12 -0.20
N ASP A 65 -24.79 3.30 0.38
CA ASP A 65 -25.68 4.45 0.18
C ASP A 65 -25.71 4.87 -1.30
N GLN A 66 -24.56 4.90 -1.97
CA GLN A 66 -24.51 5.24 -3.40
C GLN A 66 -25.19 4.18 -4.27
N LEU A 67 -24.92 2.89 -4.04
CA LEU A 67 -25.56 1.80 -4.80
C LEU A 67 -27.06 1.75 -4.57
N PHE A 68 -27.51 1.96 -3.33
CA PHE A 68 -28.94 1.99 -3.00
C PHE A 68 -29.62 3.17 -3.71
N ASN A 69 -29.03 4.36 -3.69
CA ASN A 69 -29.61 5.53 -4.34
C ASN A 69 -29.58 5.43 -5.87
N ALA A 70 -28.57 4.80 -6.45
CA ALA A 70 -28.48 4.57 -7.90
C ALA A 70 -29.61 3.66 -8.42
N GLN A 71 -30.21 2.82 -7.56
CA GLN A 71 -31.27 1.87 -7.94
C GLN A 71 -30.86 1.03 -9.16
N SER A 72 -29.61 0.58 -9.16
CA SER A 72 -29.03 -0.25 -10.23
C SER A 72 -29.49 -1.72 -10.16
N GLU A 73 -29.01 -2.56 -11.08
CA GLU A 73 -29.32 -3.99 -11.07
C GLU A 73 -28.68 -4.77 -9.90
N ALA A 74 -27.63 -4.21 -9.28
CA ALA A 74 -27.00 -4.75 -8.09
C ALA A 74 -27.71 -4.26 -6.82
N VAL A 75 -28.17 -5.19 -5.98
CA VAL A 75 -28.80 -4.90 -4.69
C VAL A 75 -27.72 -4.90 -3.61
N PRO A 76 -27.30 -3.73 -3.07
CA PRO A 76 -26.26 -3.71 -2.06
C PRO A 76 -26.76 -4.34 -0.76
N ILE A 77 -25.93 -5.19 -0.15
CA ILE A 77 -26.19 -5.83 1.15
C ILE A 77 -24.97 -5.62 2.03
N TYR A 78 -25.05 -4.71 3.01
CA TYR A 78 -23.99 -4.47 3.97
C TYR A 78 -24.21 -5.28 5.25
N PHE A 79 -23.20 -6.04 5.65
CA PHE A 79 -23.21 -6.74 6.94
C PHE A 79 -21.87 -6.60 7.65
N SER A 80 -21.90 -6.15 8.91
CA SER A 80 -20.74 -6.11 9.79
C SER A 80 -20.90 -7.18 10.85
N LEU A 81 -19.82 -7.92 11.11
CA LEU A 81 -19.86 -8.93 12.18
C LEU A 81 -20.19 -8.28 13.54
N PRO A 82 -21.09 -8.92 14.32
CA PRO A 82 -21.42 -8.46 15.67
C PRO A 82 -20.22 -8.57 16.62
N ALA A 83 -20.37 -8.02 17.82
CA ALA A 83 -19.32 -8.11 18.85
C ALA A 83 -19.20 -9.54 19.41
N SER A 84 -18.15 -9.77 20.19
CA SER A 84 -17.69 -11.07 20.75
C SER A 84 -18.70 -11.84 21.60
N ASP A 85 -19.83 -11.23 21.99
CA ASP A 85 -20.84 -11.89 22.83
C ASP A 85 -21.84 -12.74 22.00
N THR A 86 -21.56 -12.95 20.71
CA THR A 86 -22.43 -13.67 19.77
C THR A 86 -21.75 -14.91 19.21
N THR A 87 -22.49 -16.03 19.14
CA THR A 87 -21.99 -17.27 18.56
C THR A 87 -21.96 -17.21 17.03
N ALA A 88 -21.18 -18.10 16.40
CA ALA A 88 -21.16 -18.26 14.94
C ALA A 88 -22.57 -18.45 14.34
N VAL A 89 -23.43 -19.22 15.03
CA VAL A 89 -24.83 -19.46 14.64
C VAL A 89 -25.64 -18.17 14.69
N SER A 90 -25.51 -17.39 15.76
CA SER A 90 -26.25 -16.13 15.95
C SER A 90 -25.86 -15.11 14.87
N ALA A 91 -24.57 -14.96 14.61
CA ALA A 91 -24.06 -14.08 13.55
C ALA A 91 -24.58 -14.46 12.16
N ALA A 92 -24.68 -15.77 11.86
CA ALA A 92 -25.22 -16.24 10.59
C ALA A 92 -26.73 -15.95 10.44
N ILE A 93 -27.50 -16.11 11.52
CA ILE A 93 -28.94 -15.78 11.53
C ILE A 93 -29.16 -14.27 11.38
N GLU A 94 -28.34 -13.45 12.02
CA GLU A 94 -28.36 -11.99 11.85
C GLU A 94 -28.04 -11.59 10.42
N PHE A 95 -27.06 -12.24 9.79
CA PHE A 95 -26.76 -12.02 8.37
C PHE A 95 -27.97 -12.31 7.48
N LEU A 96 -28.66 -13.44 7.69
CA LEU A 96 -29.86 -13.79 6.91
C LEU A 96 -30.97 -12.74 7.07
N ASN A 97 -31.23 -12.27 8.29
CA ASN A 97 -32.21 -11.21 8.53
C ASN A 97 -31.81 -9.90 7.85
N ALA A 98 -30.55 -9.47 8.00
CA ALA A 98 -30.03 -8.25 7.39
C ALA A 98 -30.09 -8.31 5.86
N PHE A 99 -29.74 -9.46 5.27
CA PHE A 99 -29.85 -9.71 3.84
C PHE A 99 -31.29 -9.51 3.34
N LEU A 100 -32.26 -10.19 3.94
CA LEU A 100 -33.66 -10.08 3.52
C LEU A 100 -34.20 -8.66 3.74
N ALA A 101 -33.92 -8.04 4.89
CA ALA A 101 -34.36 -6.68 5.20
C ALA A 101 -33.83 -5.66 4.19
N GLN A 102 -32.53 -5.70 3.89
CA GLN A 102 -31.91 -4.77 2.94
C GLN A 102 -32.32 -5.04 1.49
N TYR A 103 -32.50 -6.31 1.12
CA TYR A 103 -33.03 -6.68 -0.19
C TYR A 103 -34.45 -6.12 -0.39
N ILE A 104 -35.36 -6.37 0.57
CA ILE A 104 -36.73 -5.84 0.54
C ILE A 104 -36.72 -4.31 0.54
N ALA A 105 -35.90 -3.68 1.38
CA ALA A 105 -35.75 -2.23 1.44
C ALA A 105 -35.37 -1.64 0.08
N PHE A 106 -34.40 -2.26 -0.61
CA PHE A 106 -33.97 -1.83 -1.94
C PHE A 106 -35.08 -2.03 -2.98
N ARG A 107 -35.72 -3.21 -3.01
CA ARG A 107 -36.80 -3.52 -3.95
C ARG A 107 -38.01 -2.61 -3.81
N ARG A 108 -38.28 -2.13 -2.60
CA ARG A 108 -39.34 -1.15 -2.29
C ARG A 108 -38.87 0.30 -2.42
N ASN A 109 -37.56 0.53 -2.58
CA ASN A 109 -36.92 1.84 -2.47
C ASN A 109 -37.29 2.57 -1.16
N GLU A 110 -37.36 1.82 -0.05
CA GLU A 110 -37.72 2.27 1.30
C GLU A 110 -36.50 2.09 2.25
N PRO A 111 -35.60 3.09 2.34
CA PRO A 111 -34.37 2.99 3.13
C PRO A 111 -34.58 2.68 4.62
N SER A 112 -35.72 3.08 5.19
CA SER A 112 -36.03 2.85 6.61
C SER A 112 -36.12 1.36 6.98
N LEU A 113 -36.40 0.48 6.01
CA LEU A 113 -36.45 -0.96 6.24
C LEU A 113 -35.06 -1.60 6.35
N ALA A 114 -34.01 -0.98 5.79
CA ALA A 114 -32.67 -1.55 5.75
C ALA A 114 -32.02 -1.77 7.13
N GLN A 115 -32.46 -1.01 8.14
CA GLN A 115 -32.01 -1.11 9.54
C GLN A 115 -33.15 -1.42 10.51
N ALA A 116 -34.35 -1.75 10.02
CA ALA A 116 -35.49 -2.03 10.87
C ALA A 116 -35.32 -3.38 11.57
N SER A 117 -35.63 -3.44 12.87
CA SER A 117 -35.69 -4.69 13.63
C SER A 117 -36.95 -5.46 13.24
N LEU A 118 -36.86 -6.29 12.20
CA LEU A 118 -37.96 -7.07 11.64
C LEU A 118 -37.78 -8.56 11.94
N THR A 119 -38.88 -9.26 12.22
CA THR A 119 -38.86 -10.72 12.28
C THR A 119 -38.96 -11.32 10.88
N MET A 120 -38.62 -12.61 10.74
CA MET A 120 -38.78 -13.32 9.45
C MET A 120 -40.22 -13.26 8.91
N ASN A 121 -41.23 -13.25 9.78
CA ASN A 121 -42.62 -13.14 9.37
C ASN A 121 -42.96 -11.72 8.86
N ASP A 122 -42.43 -10.68 9.51
CA ASP A 122 -42.60 -9.30 9.03
C ASP A 122 -41.96 -9.12 7.65
N LEU A 123 -40.80 -9.73 7.42
CA LEU A 123 -40.10 -9.71 6.13
C LEU A 123 -40.92 -10.36 5.02
N VAL A 124 -41.57 -11.51 5.28
CA VAL A 124 -42.48 -12.13 4.30
C VAL A 124 -43.67 -11.22 3.98
N GLN A 125 -44.26 -10.56 4.99
CA GLN A 125 -45.40 -9.65 4.78
C GLN A 125 -45.02 -8.39 3.99
N LEU A 126 -43.78 -7.91 4.16
CA LEU A 126 -43.27 -6.73 3.47
C LEU A 126 -42.72 -7.02 2.07
N ALA A 127 -42.50 -8.30 1.73
CA ALA A 127 -41.94 -8.73 0.46
C ALA A 127 -42.78 -8.23 -0.74
N PRO A 128 -42.16 -7.64 -1.77
CA PRO A 128 -42.85 -7.32 -3.01
C PRO A 128 -43.48 -8.56 -3.65
N ALA A 129 -44.61 -8.41 -4.33
CA ALA A 129 -45.31 -9.53 -4.97
C ALA A 129 -44.43 -10.36 -5.93
N ALA A 130 -43.46 -9.71 -6.60
CA ALA A 130 -42.51 -10.38 -7.51
C ALA A 130 -41.42 -11.20 -6.79
N ASP A 131 -41.23 -10.98 -5.49
CA ASP A 131 -40.19 -11.59 -4.67
C ASP A 131 -40.77 -12.50 -3.56
N LEU A 132 -42.09 -12.46 -3.34
CA LEU A 132 -42.77 -13.15 -2.22
C LEU A 132 -42.53 -14.66 -2.21
N ASP A 133 -42.73 -15.33 -3.36
CA ASP A 133 -42.68 -16.80 -3.43
C ASP A 133 -41.34 -17.37 -2.97
N TRP A 134 -40.22 -16.80 -3.44
CA TRP A 134 -38.90 -17.31 -3.09
C TRP A 134 -38.48 -16.91 -1.67
N ILE A 135 -38.91 -15.73 -1.19
CA ILE A 135 -38.67 -15.28 0.19
C ILE A 135 -39.42 -16.18 1.17
N GLU A 136 -40.68 -16.50 0.91
CA GLU A 136 -41.49 -17.40 1.75
C GLU A 136 -40.88 -18.80 1.80
N GLN A 137 -40.43 -19.32 0.65
CA GLN A 137 -39.72 -20.61 0.59
C GLN A 137 -38.42 -20.59 1.39
N LEU A 138 -37.63 -19.51 1.29
CA LEU A 138 -36.38 -19.37 2.04
C LEU A 138 -36.63 -19.31 3.55
N VAL A 139 -37.62 -18.54 4.00
CA VAL A 139 -37.99 -18.43 5.42
C VAL A 139 -38.54 -19.75 5.96
N SER A 140 -39.36 -20.45 5.18
CA SER A 140 -39.87 -21.78 5.54
C SER A 140 -38.74 -22.81 5.68
N ALA A 141 -37.76 -22.78 4.76
CA ALA A 141 -36.58 -23.63 4.83
C ALA A 141 -35.69 -23.29 6.03
N HIS A 142 -35.49 -21.99 6.33
CA HIS A 142 -34.77 -21.55 7.51
C HIS A 142 -35.41 -22.08 8.80
N ASN A 143 -36.74 -21.96 8.93
CA ASN A 143 -37.45 -22.43 10.12
C ASN A 143 -37.29 -23.93 10.32
N LYS A 144 -37.31 -24.74 9.26
CA LYS A 144 -37.03 -26.19 9.35
C LYS A 144 -35.59 -26.44 9.82
N GLN A 145 -34.62 -25.72 9.25
CA GLN A 145 -33.22 -25.90 9.57
C GLN A 145 -32.83 -25.36 10.95
N ARG A 146 -33.54 -24.36 11.47
CA ARG A 146 -33.27 -23.80 12.79
C ARG A 146 -33.50 -24.81 13.92
N PHE A 147 -34.41 -25.76 13.72
CA PHE A 147 -34.72 -26.82 14.68
C PHE A 147 -33.96 -28.13 14.42
N SER A 148 -33.04 -28.13 13.45
CA SER A 148 -32.07 -29.20 13.22
C SER A 148 -30.98 -29.19 14.31
N SER A 149 -30.36 -30.34 14.54
CA SER A 149 -29.21 -30.47 15.45
C SER A 149 -27.87 -30.10 14.80
N ASP A 150 -27.85 -29.75 13.51
CA ASP A 150 -26.62 -29.43 12.77
C ASP A 150 -26.42 -27.91 12.65
N GLU A 151 -25.72 -27.35 13.63
CA GLU A 151 -25.39 -25.92 13.69
C GLU A 151 -24.52 -25.45 12.52
N ARG A 152 -23.62 -26.31 12.04
CA ARG A 152 -22.71 -25.97 10.93
C ARG A 152 -23.48 -25.89 9.62
N GLU A 153 -24.44 -26.79 9.39
CA GLU A 153 -25.35 -26.70 8.25
C GLU A 153 -26.18 -25.42 8.34
N LEU A 154 -26.74 -25.08 9.51
CA LEU A 154 -27.52 -23.85 9.68
C LEU A 154 -26.70 -22.58 9.34
N VAL A 155 -25.44 -22.51 9.77
CA VAL A 155 -24.52 -21.42 9.40
C VAL A 155 -24.33 -21.37 7.88
N ARG A 156 -24.04 -22.51 7.23
CA ARG A 156 -23.93 -22.59 5.77
C ARG A 156 -25.21 -22.15 5.07
N PHE A 157 -26.36 -22.58 5.57
CA PHE A 157 -27.66 -22.24 5.01
C PHE A 157 -27.83 -20.73 4.96
N CYS A 158 -27.59 -20.04 6.07
CA CYS A 158 -27.76 -18.60 6.19
C CYS A 158 -26.75 -17.83 5.32
N LEU A 159 -25.47 -18.21 5.35
CA LEU A 159 -24.43 -17.54 4.56
C LEU A 159 -24.62 -17.71 3.03
N ASN A 160 -25.23 -18.82 2.60
CA ASN A 160 -25.56 -19.06 1.19
C ASN A 160 -26.94 -18.53 0.77
N ALA A 161 -27.67 -17.84 1.64
CA ALA A 161 -28.98 -17.28 1.31
C ALA A 161 -28.97 -16.35 0.08
N PRO A 162 -27.97 -15.49 -0.14
CA PRO A 162 -27.91 -14.64 -1.34
C PRO A 162 -27.92 -15.41 -2.67
N ARG A 163 -27.37 -16.63 -2.71
CA ARG A 163 -27.37 -17.48 -3.92
C ARG A 163 -28.75 -18.01 -4.31
N ARG A 164 -29.72 -17.91 -3.41
CA ARG A 164 -31.08 -18.40 -3.63
C ARG A 164 -31.98 -17.35 -4.27
N VAL A 165 -31.47 -16.13 -4.51
CA VAL A 165 -32.18 -15.12 -5.30
C VAL A 165 -32.32 -15.65 -6.74
N PRO A 166 -33.55 -15.70 -7.30
CA PRO A 166 -33.74 -16.16 -8.68
C PRO A 166 -32.95 -15.31 -9.69
N SER A 167 -32.44 -15.94 -10.74
CA SER A 167 -31.60 -15.26 -11.76
C SER A 167 -32.32 -14.15 -12.53
N GLY A 168 -33.66 -14.15 -12.56
CA GLY A 168 -34.48 -13.10 -13.16
C GLY A 168 -34.67 -11.86 -12.27
N ASN A 169 -34.19 -11.91 -11.02
CA ASN A 169 -34.35 -10.83 -10.05
C ASN A 169 -33.03 -10.05 -9.91
N PRO A 170 -33.07 -8.79 -9.44
CA PRO A 170 -31.86 -8.02 -9.14
C PRO A 170 -30.92 -8.80 -8.22
N GLN A 171 -29.67 -8.97 -8.63
CA GLN A 171 -28.72 -9.83 -7.92
C GLN A 171 -28.14 -9.12 -6.69
N PRO A 172 -27.98 -9.81 -5.55
CA PRO A 172 -27.38 -9.22 -4.37
C PRO A 172 -25.88 -8.97 -4.59
N TYR A 173 -25.39 -7.85 -4.08
CA TYR A 173 -23.99 -7.46 -4.06
C TYR A 173 -23.54 -7.33 -2.60
N ILE A 174 -22.76 -8.30 -2.13
CA ILE A 174 -22.49 -8.47 -0.71
C ILE A 174 -21.29 -7.61 -0.29
N LEU A 175 -21.50 -6.68 0.64
CA LEU A 175 -20.48 -5.87 1.30
C LEU A 175 -20.28 -6.41 2.72
N PHE A 176 -19.34 -7.33 2.89
CA PHE A 176 -19.10 -8.03 4.15
C PHE A 176 -17.93 -7.41 4.94
N ASP A 177 -18.24 -6.75 6.05
CA ASP A 177 -17.30 -6.15 7.00
C ASP A 177 -16.94 -7.16 8.10
N ALA A 178 -15.85 -7.88 7.85
CA ALA A 178 -15.28 -8.95 8.65
C ALA A 178 -14.11 -8.48 9.54
N VAL A 179 -14.08 -7.20 9.96
CA VAL A 179 -13.00 -6.68 10.84
C VAL A 179 -12.91 -7.44 12.18
N LYS A 180 -14.01 -8.07 12.63
CA LYS A 180 -14.08 -8.82 13.88
C LYS A 180 -14.01 -10.34 13.71
N LEU A 181 -13.54 -10.82 12.56
CA LEU A 181 -13.56 -12.25 12.25
C LEU A 181 -12.80 -13.09 13.29
N ALA A 182 -11.69 -12.56 13.82
CA ALA A 182 -10.87 -13.17 14.88
C ALA A 182 -11.66 -13.62 16.10
N ASN A 183 -12.76 -12.94 16.41
CA ASN A 183 -13.56 -13.24 17.60
C ASN A 183 -14.27 -14.60 17.50
N TYR A 184 -14.31 -15.20 16.31
CA TYR A 184 -14.98 -16.48 16.05
C TYR A 184 -14.00 -17.66 15.90
N ASP A 185 -12.69 -17.45 16.09
CA ASP A 185 -11.67 -18.51 15.90
C ASP A 185 -11.83 -19.69 16.88
N ASN A 186 -12.36 -19.45 18.08
CA ASN A 186 -12.52 -20.45 19.14
C ASN A 186 -13.94 -21.06 19.21
N GLU A 187 -14.79 -20.76 18.23
CA GLU A 187 -16.15 -21.30 18.17
C GLU A 187 -16.16 -22.75 17.67
N GLN A 188 -17.16 -23.54 18.09
CA GLN A 188 -17.31 -24.93 17.62
C GLN A 188 -17.51 -25.02 16.10
N VAL A 189 -18.20 -24.02 15.53
CA VAL A 189 -18.40 -23.90 14.10
C VAL A 189 -17.30 -23.00 13.51
N PRO A 190 -16.51 -23.49 12.53
CA PRO A 190 -15.43 -22.71 11.92
C PRO A 190 -15.99 -21.63 10.98
N PHE A 191 -16.50 -20.54 11.57
CA PHE A 191 -17.30 -19.51 10.89
C PHE A 191 -16.56 -18.88 9.71
N ALA A 192 -15.28 -18.52 9.88
CA ALA A 192 -14.46 -17.90 8.84
C ALA A 192 -14.34 -18.78 7.59
N GLY A 193 -14.01 -20.05 7.77
CA GLY A 193 -13.94 -21.02 6.67
C GLY A 193 -15.29 -21.22 5.96
N GLU A 194 -16.40 -21.20 6.69
CA GLU A 194 -17.74 -21.31 6.08
C GLU A 194 -18.16 -20.02 5.35
N LEU A 195 -17.82 -18.84 5.88
CA LEU A 195 -18.02 -17.54 5.24
C LEU A 195 -17.27 -17.45 3.92
N ILE A 196 -15.98 -17.76 3.92
CA ILE A 196 -15.13 -17.67 2.73
C ILE A 196 -15.62 -18.62 1.64
N LYS A 197 -16.02 -19.86 1.99
CA LYS A 197 -16.61 -20.82 1.05
C LYS A 197 -17.97 -20.36 0.50
N ALA A 198 -18.80 -19.76 1.35
CA ALA A 198 -20.07 -19.20 0.91
C ALA A 198 -19.87 -18.04 -0.08
N LEU A 199 -18.91 -17.15 0.16
CA LEU A 199 -18.62 -16.03 -0.73
C LEU A 199 -18.01 -16.46 -2.08
N ALA A 200 -17.10 -17.44 -2.09
CA ALA A 200 -16.37 -17.84 -3.29
C ALA A 200 -17.22 -18.35 -4.47
N GLY A 201 -18.48 -18.73 -4.23
CA GLY A 201 -19.44 -19.04 -5.30
C GLY A 201 -20.74 -18.22 -5.21
N SER A 202 -20.73 -17.14 -4.43
CA SER A 202 -21.83 -16.19 -4.37
C SER A 202 -21.75 -15.19 -5.54
N PRO A 203 -22.82 -14.41 -5.78
CA PRO A 203 -22.74 -13.19 -6.59
C PRO A 203 -21.57 -12.28 -6.16
N PRO A 204 -21.18 -11.27 -6.97
CA PRO A 204 -20.04 -10.43 -6.65
C PRO A 204 -20.09 -9.89 -5.23
N PHE A 205 -18.94 -9.91 -4.57
CA PHE A 205 -18.83 -9.58 -3.16
C PHE A 205 -17.60 -8.72 -2.89
N VAL A 206 -17.65 -8.00 -1.78
CA VAL A 206 -16.52 -7.36 -1.14
C VAL A 206 -16.38 -7.96 0.24
N LEU A 207 -15.22 -8.54 0.52
CA LEU A 207 -14.86 -9.01 1.87
C LEU A 207 -13.77 -8.08 2.41
N ALA A 208 -14.10 -7.35 3.47
CA ALA A 208 -13.17 -6.46 4.15
C ALA A 208 -12.83 -7.00 5.54
N GLY A 209 -11.55 -7.21 5.84
CA GLY A 209 -11.12 -7.60 7.17
C GLY A 209 -9.64 -7.34 7.42
N LEU A 210 -9.18 -7.58 8.65
CA LEU A 210 -7.78 -7.39 8.99
C LEU A 210 -6.90 -8.24 8.07
N ARG A 211 -5.89 -7.61 7.45
CA ARG A 211 -5.15 -8.22 6.33
C ARG A 211 -4.50 -9.56 6.69
N ARG A 212 -3.93 -9.67 7.90
CA ARG A 212 -3.24 -10.87 8.39
C ARG A 212 -4.23 -12.00 8.69
N GLU A 213 -5.46 -11.66 9.03
CA GLU A 213 -6.54 -12.62 9.29
C GLU A 213 -7.18 -13.12 8.00
N ILE A 214 -7.60 -12.22 7.11
CA ILE A 214 -8.26 -12.61 5.86
C ILE A 214 -7.33 -13.48 5.00
N ILE A 215 -6.05 -13.11 4.86
CA ILE A 215 -5.08 -13.92 4.09
C ILE A 215 -5.00 -15.35 4.64
N ARG A 216 -4.87 -15.48 5.97
CA ARG A 216 -4.77 -16.78 6.65
C ARG A 216 -6.02 -17.62 6.43
N GLU A 217 -7.19 -17.08 6.73
CA GLU A 217 -8.45 -17.83 6.67
C GLU A 217 -8.77 -18.32 5.26
N VAL A 218 -8.36 -17.54 4.27
CA VAL A 218 -8.47 -17.91 2.86
C VAL A 218 -7.56 -19.06 2.50
N GLU A 219 -6.28 -18.96 2.86
CA GLU A 219 -5.29 -19.99 2.57
C GLU A 219 -5.73 -21.32 3.19
N GLN A 220 -6.26 -21.27 4.42
CA GLN A 220 -6.84 -22.44 5.10
C GLN A 220 -8.10 -22.97 4.44
N ALA A 221 -8.92 -22.13 3.82
CA ALA A 221 -10.11 -22.55 3.11
C ALA A 221 -9.81 -23.26 1.77
N GLY A 222 -8.57 -23.19 1.27
CA GLY A 222 -8.12 -23.88 0.06
C GLY A 222 -8.69 -23.30 -1.24
N ILE A 223 -9.02 -22.01 -1.26
CA ILE A 223 -9.62 -21.33 -2.41
C ILE A 223 -8.52 -20.63 -3.23
N ASP A 224 -8.42 -20.93 -4.52
CA ASP A 224 -7.41 -20.34 -5.42
C ASP A 224 -7.64 -18.82 -5.59
N TYR A 225 -6.62 -18.06 -5.22
CA TYR A 225 -6.69 -16.63 -4.90
C TYR A 225 -6.00 -15.73 -5.94
N GLY A 226 -5.54 -16.30 -7.05
CA GLY A 226 -5.00 -15.54 -8.19
C GLY A 226 -6.07 -14.82 -9.02
N THR A 227 -7.35 -15.16 -8.80
CA THR A 227 -8.48 -14.71 -9.61
C THR A 227 -9.24 -13.51 -9.04
N HIS A 228 -9.02 -13.17 -7.75
CA HIS A 228 -9.76 -12.13 -7.04
C HIS A 228 -8.95 -10.84 -6.91
N GLU A 229 -9.61 -9.69 -7.07
CA GLU A 229 -8.97 -8.39 -6.91
C GLU A 229 -8.67 -8.11 -5.43
N LYS A 230 -7.54 -7.47 -5.15
CA LYS A 230 -7.10 -7.12 -3.79
C LYS A 230 -6.82 -5.62 -3.69
N VAL A 231 -7.33 -5.02 -2.63
CA VAL A 231 -7.06 -3.63 -2.24
C VAL A 231 -6.48 -3.64 -0.83
N ARG A 232 -5.36 -2.98 -0.62
CA ARG A 232 -4.82 -2.75 0.73
C ARG A 232 -5.36 -1.43 1.25
N LEU A 233 -5.96 -1.45 2.43
CA LEU A 233 -6.46 -0.26 3.10
C LEU A 233 -5.52 0.10 4.25
N GLU A 234 -4.60 1.03 3.98
CA GLU A 234 -3.66 1.57 4.98
C GLU A 234 -4.32 2.65 5.84
N PRO A 235 -3.70 3.17 6.92
CA PRO A 235 -4.15 4.41 7.58
C PRO A 235 -4.24 5.57 6.58
N LEU A 236 -4.98 6.63 6.93
CA LEU A 236 -5.10 7.80 6.04
C LEU A 236 -3.74 8.47 5.83
N ALA A 237 -3.51 8.95 4.61
CA ALA A 237 -2.35 9.79 4.35
C ALA A 237 -2.44 11.06 5.21
N GLU A 238 -1.31 11.68 5.52
CA GLU A 238 -1.27 12.78 6.47
C GLU A 238 -2.15 13.99 6.07
N ALA A 239 -2.22 14.30 4.77
CA ALA A 239 -3.10 15.35 4.28
C ALA A 239 -4.59 15.03 4.53
N GLU A 240 -4.99 13.78 4.26
CA GLU A 240 -6.34 13.29 4.51
C GLU A 240 -6.64 13.20 6.01
N ALA A 241 -5.67 12.81 6.84
CA ALA A 241 -5.82 12.79 8.29
C ALA A 241 -6.07 14.19 8.86
N ARG A 242 -5.34 15.21 8.38
CA ARG A 242 -5.57 16.62 8.77
C ARG A 242 -6.96 17.11 8.33
N GLN A 243 -7.37 16.76 7.11
CA GLN A 243 -8.71 17.04 6.61
C GLN A 243 -9.79 16.34 7.46
N LEU A 244 -9.55 15.09 7.88
CA LEU A 244 -10.45 14.36 8.75
C LEU A 244 -10.58 15.06 10.11
N VAL A 245 -9.48 15.48 10.73
CA VAL A 245 -9.51 16.23 12.00
C VAL A 245 -10.37 17.49 11.83
N ALA A 246 -10.16 18.27 10.76
CA ALA A 246 -10.94 19.48 10.51
C ALA A 246 -12.43 19.20 10.26
N SER A 247 -12.74 18.16 9.48
CA SER A 247 -14.12 17.72 9.18
C SER A 247 -14.86 17.28 10.44
N VAL A 248 -14.23 16.41 11.24
CA VAL A 248 -14.80 15.92 12.49
C VAL A 248 -14.93 17.06 13.52
N ALA A 249 -13.92 17.90 13.68
CA ALA A 249 -13.96 19.03 14.61
C ALA A 249 -15.14 19.97 14.30
N ARG A 250 -15.33 20.30 13.01
CA ARG A 250 -16.47 21.10 12.57
C ARG A 250 -17.81 20.43 12.86
N ARG A 251 -17.93 19.13 12.56
CA ARG A 251 -19.15 18.35 12.79
C ARG A 251 -19.51 18.26 14.27
N GLU A 252 -18.51 18.05 15.12
CA GLU A 252 -18.70 17.91 16.57
C GLU A 252 -18.75 19.26 17.30
N GLY A 253 -18.52 20.38 16.61
CA GLY A 253 -18.53 21.72 17.22
C GLY A 253 -17.34 21.99 18.14
N VAL A 254 -16.19 21.35 17.88
CA VAL A 254 -14.96 21.48 18.68
C VAL A 254 -14.05 22.50 18.01
N ALA A 255 -13.65 23.55 18.74
CA ALA A 255 -12.62 24.47 18.27
C ALA A 255 -11.24 23.78 18.35
N VAL A 256 -10.50 23.79 17.24
CA VAL A 256 -9.17 23.18 17.13
C VAL A 256 -8.24 24.15 16.39
N SER A 257 -7.06 24.44 16.94
CA SER A 257 -6.03 25.24 16.24
C SER A 257 -5.33 24.45 15.14
N ASP A 258 -4.63 25.13 14.24
CA ASP A 258 -3.89 24.46 13.16
C ASP A 258 -2.79 23.53 13.71
N GLU A 259 -2.08 23.94 14.76
CA GLU A 259 -1.03 23.13 15.40
C GLU A 259 -1.61 21.90 16.08
N CYS A 260 -2.76 22.05 16.76
CA CYS A 260 -3.46 20.93 17.39
C CYS A 260 -4.04 19.97 16.36
N ARG A 261 -4.52 20.48 15.22
CA ARG A 261 -4.97 19.64 14.10
C ARG A 261 -3.84 18.76 13.59
N ASP A 262 -2.67 19.36 13.36
CA ASP A 262 -1.50 18.66 12.84
C ASP A 262 -0.96 17.65 13.86
N LEU A 263 -0.92 18.02 15.15
CA LEU A 263 -0.57 17.11 16.25
C LEU A 263 -1.48 15.88 16.27
N LEU A 264 -2.80 16.06 16.24
CA LEU A 264 -3.77 14.96 16.29
C LEU A 264 -3.62 14.02 15.09
N ALA A 265 -3.42 14.56 13.89
CA ALA A 265 -3.23 13.76 12.68
C ALA A 265 -1.99 12.87 12.77
N GLN A 266 -0.90 13.39 13.34
CA GLN A 266 0.39 12.68 13.45
C GLN A 266 0.44 11.73 14.64
N GLN A 267 0.00 12.17 15.82
CA GLN A 267 -0.02 11.38 17.06
C GLN A 267 -0.87 10.11 16.91
N PHE A 268 -1.93 10.18 16.10
CA PHE A 268 -2.79 9.03 15.79
C PHE A 268 -2.45 8.34 14.46
N GLU A 269 -1.33 8.69 13.83
CA GLU A 269 -0.76 7.98 12.68
C GLU A 269 -1.79 7.76 11.56
N GLY A 270 -2.64 8.77 11.29
CA GLY A 270 -3.69 8.70 10.27
C GLY A 270 -4.87 7.77 10.58
N SER A 271 -5.03 7.30 11.82
CA SER A 271 -6.15 6.45 12.22
C SER A 271 -7.48 7.23 12.31
N PRO A 272 -8.49 6.92 11.47
CA PRO A 272 -9.78 7.60 11.55
C PRO A 272 -10.51 7.36 12.87
N PHE A 273 -10.34 6.16 13.45
CA PHE A 273 -10.97 5.79 14.72
C PHE A 273 -10.44 6.63 15.88
N LEU A 274 -9.11 6.69 16.05
CA LEU A 274 -8.49 7.41 17.17
C LEU A 274 -8.74 8.92 17.08
N ILE A 275 -8.61 9.49 15.87
CA ILE A 275 -8.92 10.90 15.60
C ILE A 275 -10.37 11.22 15.97
N SER A 276 -11.32 10.40 15.50
CA SER A 276 -12.74 10.62 15.77
C SER A 276 -13.08 10.45 17.25
N ALA A 277 -12.51 9.45 17.92
CA ALA A 277 -12.71 9.21 19.34
C ALA A 277 -12.23 10.39 20.19
N MET A 278 -11.07 10.97 19.84
CA MET A 278 -10.49 12.10 20.55
C MET A 278 -11.35 13.37 20.44
N LEU A 279 -11.83 13.70 19.23
CA LEU A 279 -12.67 14.87 19.02
C LEU A 279 -14.08 14.69 19.63
N LEU A 280 -14.60 13.47 19.62
CA LEU A 280 -15.84 13.14 20.31
C LEU A 280 -15.71 13.36 21.82
N ALA A 281 -14.60 12.94 22.42
CA ALA A 281 -14.32 13.16 23.84
C ALA A 281 -14.16 14.66 24.16
N ALA A 282 -13.56 15.44 23.27
CA ALA A 282 -13.46 16.90 23.42
C ALA A 282 -14.85 17.55 23.45
N ARG A 283 -15.75 17.16 22.54
CA ARG A 283 -17.15 17.61 22.52
C ARG A 283 -17.88 17.26 23.81
N GLU A 284 -17.80 16.01 24.25
CA GLU A 284 -18.49 15.52 25.46
C GLU A 284 -18.03 16.24 26.72
N LYS A 285 -16.77 16.66 26.77
CA LYS A 285 -16.18 17.43 27.89
C LYS A 285 -16.25 18.94 27.68
N HIS A 286 -16.86 19.41 26.59
CA HIS A 286 -16.93 20.83 26.22
C HIS A 286 -15.57 21.54 26.18
N LEU A 287 -14.54 20.86 25.68
CA LEU A 287 -13.17 21.37 25.60
C LEU A 287 -12.86 21.91 24.20
N ALA A 288 -12.15 23.05 24.17
CA ALA A 288 -11.47 23.52 22.96
C ALA A 288 -10.02 23.00 22.95
N LEU A 289 -9.53 22.64 21.77
CA LEU A 289 -8.19 22.11 21.57
C LEU A 289 -7.32 23.17 20.87
N ASN A 290 -6.98 24.22 21.62
CA ASN A 290 -6.27 25.39 21.11
C ASN A 290 -4.78 25.41 21.48
N SER A 291 -4.33 24.43 22.27
CA SER A 291 -2.94 24.31 22.68
C SER A 291 -2.54 22.83 22.81
N TYR A 292 -1.25 22.55 22.71
CA TYR A 292 -0.72 21.21 23.01
C TYR A 292 -1.09 20.75 24.42
N PHE A 293 -1.19 21.67 25.37
CA PHE A 293 -1.62 21.34 26.73
C PHE A 293 -3.05 20.80 26.77
N ASP A 294 -3.99 21.44 26.07
CA ASP A 294 -5.38 21.00 26.04
C ASP A 294 -5.52 19.65 25.33
N CYS A 295 -4.82 19.48 24.20
CA CYS A 295 -4.76 18.22 23.46
C CYS A 295 -4.20 17.08 24.32
N GLU A 296 -3.00 17.25 24.86
CA GLU A 296 -2.32 16.17 25.58
C GLU A 296 -3.00 15.85 26.91
N ARG A 297 -3.61 16.85 27.57
CA ARG A 297 -4.39 16.63 28.79
C ARG A 297 -5.58 15.72 28.50
N LEU A 298 -6.31 16.00 27.42
CA LEU A 298 -7.44 15.16 27.01
C LEU A 298 -6.95 13.78 26.56
N TYR A 299 -5.82 13.69 25.84
CA TYR A 299 -5.27 12.44 25.37
C TYR A 299 -4.90 11.51 26.53
N VAL A 300 -4.20 12.04 27.54
CA VAL A 300 -3.84 11.31 28.76
C VAL A 300 -5.07 10.82 29.51
N ASP A 301 -6.11 11.65 29.62
CA ASP A 301 -7.36 11.26 30.27
C ASP A 301 -8.08 10.15 29.49
N GLU A 302 -8.14 10.26 28.16
CA GLU A 302 -8.71 9.23 27.29
C GLU A 302 -7.94 7.90 27.35
N LEU A 303 -6.61 7.96 27.50
CA LEU A 303 -5.76 6.78 27.59
C LEU A 303 -5.87 6.05 28.95
N LEU A 304 -6.12 6.79 30.03
CA LEU A 304 -6.16 6.26 31.39
C LEU A 304 -7.55 5.89 31.90
N GLY A 305 -8.61 6.28 31.19
CA GLY A 305 -9.99 5.96 31.59
C GLY A 305 -11.07 6.30 30.57
N GLY A 306 -10.75 7.00 29.48
CA GLY A 306 -11.74 7.29 28.43
C GLY A 306 -11.82 6.22 27.35
N ARG A 307 -12.25 6.62 26.16
CA ARG A 307 -12.65 5.74 25.06
C ARG A 307 -11.47 4.96 24.48
N LEU A 308 -10.27 5.57 24.46
CA LEU A 308 -9.04 4.91 24.03
C LEU A 308 -8.64 3.79 25.00
N ASN A 309 -8.75 4.05 26.31
CA ASN A 309 -8.52 3.04 27.34
C ASN A 309 -9.43 1.83 27.16
N HIS A 310 -10.73 2.05 26.95
CA HIS A 310 -11.71 0.98 26.76
C HIS A 310 -11.37 0.15 25.51
N TYR A 311 -11.08 0.81 24.39
CA TYR A 311 -10.70 0.12 23.16
C TYR A 311 -9.47 -0.78 23.35
N PHE A 312 -8.36 -0.25 23.87
CA PHE A 312 -7.15 -1.04 24.06
C PHE A 312 -7.30 -2.13 25.13
N THR A 313 -8.14 -1.89 26.14
CA THR A 313 -8.50 -2.91 27.13
C THR A 313 -9.25 -4.06 26.48
N SER A 314 -10.26 -3.78 25.65
CA SER A 314 -10.99 -4.82 24.92
C SER A 314 -10.08 -5.62 23.97
N VAL A 315 -9.11 -4.95 23.31
CA VAL A 315 -8.09 -5.66 22.51
C VAL A 315 -7.29 -6.64 23.38
N LEU A 316 -6.83 -6.22 24.56
CA LEU A 316 -6.12 -7.11 25.48
C LEU A 316 -6.99 -8.23 26.06
N GLU A 317 -8.27 -7.96 26.32
CA GLU A 317 -9.22 -8.96 26.81
C GLU A 317 -9.49 -10.03 25.75
N ASN A 318 -9.55 -9.66 24.48
CA ASN A 318 -9.69 -10.62 23.38
C ASN A 318 -8.41 -11.45 23.18
N VAL A 319 -7.23 -10.81 23.30
CA VAL A 319 -5.93 -11.51 23.16
C VAL A 319 -5.66 -12.44 24.33
N ALA A 320 -5.96 -11.99 25.55
CA ALA A 320 -5.70 -12.70 26.80
C ALA A 320 -6.92 -12.54 27.75
N PRO A 321 -7.93 -13.41 27.63
CA PRO A 321 -9.16 -13.31 28.42
C PRO A 321 -8.92 -13.48 29.91
N GLU A 322 -8.00 -14.36 30.30
CA GLU A 322 -7.68 -14.62 31.69
C GLU A 322 -6.91 -13.44 32.33
N PRO A 323 -7.37 -12.90 33.49
CA PRO A 323 -6.73 -11.76 34.12
C PRO A 323 -5.25 -11.97 34.50
N ILE A 324 -4.89 -13.18 34.92
CA ILE A 324 -3.52 -13.54 35.31
C ILE A 324 -2.61 -13.50 34.08
N VAL A 325 -3.04 -14.13 32.98
CA VAL A 325 -2.33 -14.15 31.70
C VAL A 325 -2.18 -12.74 31.14
N ARG A 326 -3.26 -11.95 31.17
CA ARG A 326 -3.26 -10.55 30.71
C ARG A 326 -2.26 -9.69 31.48
N SER A 327 -2.18 -9.85 32.79
CA SER A 327 -1.19 -9.15 33.63
C SER A 327 0.25 -9.54 33.28
N ALA A 328 0.51 -10.84 33.09
CA ALA A 328 1.82 -11.33 32.65
C ALA A 328 2.20 -10.80 31.26
N LEU A 329 1.23 -10.74 30.33
CA LEU A 329 1.41 -10.22 28.99
C LEU A 329 1.72 -8.71 28.99
N ILE A 330 0.97 -7.90 29.75
CA ILE A 330 1.24 -6.46 29.90
C ILE A 330 2.66 -6.22 30.41
N ARG A 331 3.09 -6.99 31.43
CA ARG A 331 4.45 -6.94 31.94
C ARG A 331 5.48 -7.27 30.87
N LEU A 332 5.29 -8.37 30.13
CA LEU A 332 6.20 -8.81 29.07
C LEU A 332 6.32 -7.78 27.94
N LEU A 333 5.20 -7.22 27.50
CA LEU A 333 5.16 -6.17 26.48
C LEU A 333 5.87 -4.90 26.98
N SER A 334 5.59 -4.46 28.20
CA SER A 334 6.22 -3.27 28.79
C SER A 334 7.74 -3.42 28.93
N GLU A 335 8.21 -4.59 29.40
CA GLU A 335 9.64 -4.90 29.51
C GLU A 335 10.31 -4.91 28.13
N SER A 336 9.67 -5.51 27.12
CA SER A 336 10.18 -5.54 25.74
C SER A 336 10.28 -4.14 25.13
N LEU A 337 9.28 -3.29 25.36
CA LEU A 337 9.28 -1.89 24.91
C LEU A 337 10.34 -1.00 25.60
N ARG A 338 10.85 -1.40 26.78
CA ARG A 338 11.90 -0.68 27.53
C ARG A 338 13.30 -1.12 27.15
N ALA A 339 13.50 -2.42 26.90
CA ALA A 339 14.83 -2.99 26.72
C ALA A 339 15.52 -2.58 25.41
N GLY A 340 14.80 -1.95 24.47
CA GLY A 340 15.30 -1.68 23.12
C GLY A 340 15.64 -2.94 22.32
N GLN A 341 15.42 -4.14 22.89
CA GLN A 341 15.53 -5.42 22.21
C GLN A 341 14.45 -5.48 21.14
N ARG A 342 14.89 -5.44 19.88
CA ARG A 342 14.00 -5.43 18.71
C ARG A 342 13.24 -6.74 18.56
N THR A 343 13.85 -7.87 18.93
CA THR A 343 13.32 -9.21 18.65
C THR A 343 13.56 -10.15 19.82
N ALA A 344 12.58 -11.00 20.14
CA ALA A 344 12.68 -12.08 21.12
C ALA A 344 12.22 -13.40 20.48
N SER A 345 12.75 -14.55 20.92
CA SER A 345 12.31 -15.84 20.38
C SER A 345 10.99 -16.31 20.96
N PHE A 346 10.26 -17.14 20.21
CA PHE A 346 9.05 -17.83 20.66
C PHE A 346 9.30 -18.56 21.98
N ALA A 347 10.39 -19.34 22.08
CA ALA A 347 10.76 -20.05 23.30
C ALA A 347 11.01 -19.13 24.51
N ALA A 348 11.53 -17.92 24.28
CA ALA A 348 11.71 -16.92 25.35
C ALA A 348 10.35 -16.38 25.83
N TRP A 349 9.41 -16.14 24.91
CA TRP A 349 8.04 -15.75 25.25
C TRP A 349 7.31 -16.86 26.01
N THR A 350 7.39 -18.11 25.56
CA THR A 350 6.78 -19.27 26.26
C THR A 350 7.29 -19.38 27.69
N ARG A 351 8.61 -19.29 27.89
CA ARG A 351 9.21 -19.34 29.24
C ARG A 351 8.77 -18.18 30.12
N ARG A 352 8.63 -16.97 29.57
CA ARG A 352 8.29 -15.76 30.35
C ARG A 352 6.80 -15.66 30.69
N LEU A 353 5.93 -16.12 29.80
CA LEU A 353 4.49 -16.20 30.05
C LEU A 353 4.12 -17.39 30.94
N ASN A 354 4.96 -18.43 30.96
CA ASN A 354 4.72 -19.67 31.71
C ASN A 354 3.37 -20.31 31.34
N LEU A 355 3.17 -20.49 30.03
CA LEU A 355 1.99 -21.08 29.41
C LEU A 355 2.41 -22.21 28.47
N GLU A 356 1.44 -23.05 28.08
CA GLU A 356 1.63 -24.05 27.04
C GLU A 356 1.90 -23.39 25.69
N ALA A 357 2.64 -24.09 24.81
CA ALA A 357 3.04 -23.54 23.52
C ALA A 357 1.84 -23.10 22.66
N ALA A 358 0.74 -23.85 22.70
CA ALA A 358 -0.49 -23.55 21.95
C ALA A 358 -1.16 -22.24 22.41
N ASP A 359 -1.17 -21.97 23.71
CA ASP A 359 -1.76 -20.73 24.25
C ASP A 359 -0.92 -19.51 23.87
N VAL A 360 0.41 -19.65 23.91
CA VAL A 360 1.34 -18.59 23.50
C VAL A 360 1.25 -18.33 22.01
N GLU A 361 1.12 -19.37 21.20
CA GLU A 361 0.85 -19.25 19.77
C GLU A 361 -0.46 -18.47 19.51
N SER A 362 -1.54 -18.79 20.22
CA SER A 362 -2.83 -18.08 20.10
C SER A 362 -2.71 -16.59 20.46
N ILE A 363 -2.01 -16.28 21.56
CA ILE A 363 -1.75 -14.90 22.00
C ILE A 363 -0.92 -14.14 20.94
N LEU A 364 0.20 -14.72 20.49
CA LEU A 364 1.08 -14.10 19.50
C LEU A 364 0.38 -13.89 18.16
N ARG A 365 -0.43 -14.86 17.73
CA ARG A 365 -1.25 -14.77 16.53
C ARG A 365 -2.26 -13.62 16.64
N SER A 366 -2.94 -13.48 17.77
CA SER A 366 -3.92 -12.41 17.99
C SER A 366 -3.25 -11.03 18.00
N LEU A 367 -2.10 -10.89 18.68
CA LEU A 367 -1.30 -9.66 18.65
C LEU A 367 -0.76 -9.36 17.25
N HIS A 368 -0.38 -10.39 16.50
CA HIS A 368 0.08 -10.27 15.12
C HIS A 368 -1.06 -9.77 14.22
N VAL A 369 -2.25 -10.33 14.30
CA VAL A 369 -3.43 -9.87 13.53
C VAL A 369 -3.73 -8.39 13.78
N GLN A 370 -3.60 -7.94 15.04
CA GLN A 370 -3.80 -6.53 15.43
C GLN A 370 -2.59 -5.63 15.12
N GLU A 371 -1.56 -6.14 14.44
CA GLU A 371 -0.30 -5.44 14.12
C GLU A 371 0.39 -4.78 15.33
N ILE A 372 0.13 -5.32 16.53
CA ILE A 372 0.79 -4.91 17.77
C ILE A 372 2.20 -5.52 17.84
N VAL A 373 2.36 -6.73 17.31
CA VAL A 373 3.67 -7.37 17.13
C VAL A 373 3.83 -7.85 15.69
N ASN A 374 5.07 -8.09 15.27
CA ASN A 374 5.33 -8.97 14.14
C ASN A 374 5.80 -10.32 14.67
N TRP A 375 5.32 -11.41 14.08
CA TRP A 375 5.67 -12.76 14.47
C TRP A 375 5.74 -13.61 13.21
N ASP A 376 6.86 -14.29 13.01
CA ASP A 376 7.15 -15.11 11.83
C ASP A 376 7.14 -16.62 12.14
N GLY A 377 6.73 -17.00 13.36
CA GLY A 377 6.80 -18.37 13.87
C GLY A 377 7.92 -18.54 14.91
N GLU A 378 9.09 -17.96 14.67
CA GLU A 378 10.27 -18.14 15.53
C GLU A 378 10.60 -16.90 16.36
N THR A 379 10.42 -15.72 15.77
CA THR A 379 10.82 -14.43 16.34
C THR A 379 9.63 -13.50 16.49
N VAL A 380 9.59 -12.77 17.61
CA VAL A 380 8.57 -11.78 17.96
C VAL A 380 9.23 -10.41 18.01
N ASP A 381 8.81 -9.52 17.11
CA ASP A 381 9.16 -8.11 17.08
C ASP A 381 8.06 -7.27 17.75
N THR A 382 8.44 -6.56 18.81
CA THR A 382 7.54 -5.75 19.64
C THR A 382 7.60 -4.25 19.35
N GLN A 383 8.37 -3.84 18.35
CA GLN A 383 8.44 -2.43 17.94
C GLN A 383 7.28 -2.01 17.03
N ARG A 384 6.38 -2.94 16.71
CA ARG A 384 5.11 -2.66 16.03
C ARG A 384 4.06 -2.10 17.00
N GLY A 385 2.99 -1.54 16.44
CA GLY A 385 1.92 -0.87 17.20
C GLY A 385 2.09 0.65 17.32
N SER A 386 0.96 1.34 17.46
CA SER A 386 0.90 2.80 17.49
C SER A 386 1.59 3.40 18.72
N GLY A 387 1.95 4.69 18.65
CA GLY A 387 2.38 5.46 19.82
C GLY A 387 1.38 5.36 20.99
N ALA A 388 0.09 5.48 20.69
CA ALA A 388 -0.97 5.39 21.70
C ALA A 388 -1.05 4.04 22.39
N TRP A 389 -0.88 2.93 21.65
CA TRP A 389 -0.81 1.60 22.23
C TRP A 389 0.36 1.46 23.21
N ARG A 390 1.55 1.94 22.83
CA ARG A 390 2.75 1.86 23.68
C ARG A 390 2.60 2.63 24.98
N ASP A 391 2.01 3.82 24.91
CA ASP A 391 1.72 4.62 26.09
C ASP A 391 0.65 3.95 26.97
N PHE A 392 -0.38 3.33 26.37
CA PHE A 392 -1.37 2.54 27.10
C PHE A 392 -0.73 1.39 27.88
N VAL A 393 0.06 0.52 27.21
CA VAL A 393 0.73 -0.62 27.85
C VAL A 393 1.64 -0.17 29.00
N ARG A 394 2.42 0.90 28.79
CA ARG A 394 3.29 1.46 29.84
C ARG A 394 2.49 1.96 31.03
N SER A 395 1.41 2.69 30.79
CA SER A 395 0.55 3.20 31.86
C SER A 395 -0.12 2.08 32.66
N ARG A 396 -0.62 1.05 31.97
CA ARG A 396 -1.28 -0.11 32.60
C ARG A 396 -0.31 -0.93 33.42
N PHE A 397 0.91 -1.15 32.92
CA PHE A 397 1.97 -1.81 33.69
C PHE A 397 2.29 -1.06 35.00
N ARG A 398 2.42 0.27 34.96
CA ARG A 398 2.71 1.08 36.14
C ARG A 398 1.58 1.06 37.17
N LEU A 399 0.33 1.14 36.70
CA LEU A 399 -0.85 1.14 37.57
C LEU A 399 -1.12 -0.25 38.16
N ASP A 400 -1.04 -1.31 37.37
CA ASP A 400 -1.52 -2.63 37.77
C ASP A 400 -0.41 -3.49 38.37
N ALA A 401 0.75 -3.53 37.72
CA ALA A 401 1.85 -4.41 38.12
C ALA A 401 2.75 -3.74 39.17
N LEU A 402 3.09 -2.45 38.99
CA LEU A 402 3.92 -1.72 39.94
C LEU A 402 3.12 -1.04 41.06
N ARG A 403 1.79 -0.90 40.90
CA ARG A 403 0.89 -0.21 41.85
C ARG A 403 1.34 1.21 42.19
N GLU A 404 1.89 1.91 41.21
CA GLU A 404 2.29 3.30 41.39
C GLU A 404 1.07 4.23 41.58
N PRO A 405 1.21 5.35 42.32
CA PRO A 405 0.11 6.29 42.49
C PRO A 405 -0.38 6.83 41.14
N ARG A 406 -1.70 6.80 40.90
CA ARG A 406 -2.29 7.27 39.63
C ARG A 406 -1.88 8.71 39.29
N ALA A 407 -1.79 9.59 40.28
CA ALA A 407 -1.37 10.97 40.08
C ALA A 407 0.07 11.08 39.51
N LEU A 408 0.98 10.20 39.92
CA LEU A 408 2.35 10.13 39.40
C LEU A 408 2.34 9.66 37.93
N VAL A 409 1.58 8.61 37.63
CA VAL A 409 1.47 8.08 36.27
C VAL A 409 0.88 9.13 35.31
N VAL A 410 -0.16 9.86 35.74
CA VAL A 410 -0.74 10.98 34.98
C VAL A 410 0.30 12.06 34.72
N ALA A 411 1.01 12.50 35.77
CA ALA A 411 1.98 13.59 35.66
C ALA A 411 3.13 13.25 34.69
N ASP A 412 3.69 12.05 34.80
CA ASP A 412 4.78 11.60 33.93
C ASP A 412 4.34 11.41 32.48
N LEU A 413 3.16 10.82 32.26
CA LEU A 413 2.62 10.62 30.92
C LEU A 413 2.32 11.96 30.25
N MET A 414 1.72 12.89 30.98
CA MET A 414 1.45 14.25 30.53
C MET A 414 2.75 15.00 30.20
N SER A 415 3.75 14.92 31.07
CA SER A 415 5.07 15.53 30.84
C SER A 415 5.73 14.97 29.58
N ALA A 416 5.74 13.64 29.43
CA ALA A 416 6.33 12.98 28.27
C ALA A 416 5.58 13.33 26.96
N ALA A 417 4.24 13.40 27.00
CA ALA A 417 3.42 13.75 25.85
C ALA A 417 3.66 15.21 25.42
N LEU A 418 3.65 16.15 26.37
CA LEU A 418 3.95 17.57 26.13
C LEU A 418 5.36 17.80 25.57
N GLN A 419 6.37 17.05 26.03
CA GLN A 419 7.73 17.14 25.50
C GLN A 419 7.82 16.66 24.05
N ARG A 420 7.01 15.66 23.68
CA ARG A 420 6.99 15.10 22.32
C ARG A 420 6.17 15.94 21.36
N ALA A 421 5.06 16.56 21.78
CA ALA A 421 4.13 17.26 20.89
C ALA A 421 4.80 18.27 19.93
N PRO A 422 5.68 19.20 20.39
CA PRO A 422 6.39 20.10 19.49
C PRO A 422 7.34 19.37 18.53
N GLN A 423 7.94 18.27 18.97
CA GLN A 423 8.88 17.48 18.15
C GLN A 423 8.15 16.69 17.08
N THR A 424 6.99 16.12 17.41
CA THR A 424 6.09 15.43 16.47
C THR A 424 5.76 16.37 15.32
N VAL A 425 5.23 17.56 15.64
CA VAL A 425 4.85 18.58 14.67
C VAL A 425 6.08 19.14 13.93
N ALA A 426 7.18 19.44 14.61
CA ALA A 426 8.40 19.94 13.97
C ALA A 426 9.07 18.92 13.05
N ARG A 427 9.03 17.62 13.37
CA ARG A 427 9.52 16.55 12.48
C ARG A 427 8.72 16.54 11.18
N HIS A 428 7.43 16.85 11.24
CA HIS A 428 6.60 17.01 10.04
C HIS A 428 6.95 18.26 9.24
N TYR A 429 7.14 19.44 9.86
CA TYR A 429 7.61 20.62 9.11
C TYR A 429 8.99 20.38 8.47
N ARG A 430 9.88 19.61 9.12
CA ARG A 430 11.16 19.18 8.54
C ARG A 430 11.01 18.15 7.41
N ARG A 431 10.09 17.18 7.55
CA ARG A 431 9.76 16.16 6.51
C ARG A 431 9.01 16.76 5.32
N SER A 432 8.25 17.82 5.54
CA SER A 432 7.52 18.57 4.51
C SER A 432 8.44 19.53 3.75
N ALA A 433 9.55 19.95 4.36
CA ALA A 433 10.59 20.77 3.72
C ALA A 433 11.66 19.95 3.00
N SER A 434 11.91 18.69 3.39
CA SER A 434 12.80 17.76 2.67
C SER A 434 12.54 16.29 3.03
N LEU A 435 12.66 15.40 2.04
CA LEU A 435 12.60 13.95 2.22
C LEU A 435 13.71 13.50 3.19
N PRO A 436 13.43 12.52 4.08
CA PRO A 436 14.47 11.83 4.85
C PRO A 436 15.59 11.29 3.95
N LEU A 437 16.83 11.21 4.47
CA LEU A 437 18.01 10.78 3.69
C LEU A 437 17.80 9.46 2.96
N ARG A 438 17.18 8.51 3.66
CA ARG A 438 16.85 7.20 3.12
C ARG A 438 15.86 7.30 1.96
N ASP A 439 14.85 8.14 2.07
CA ASP A 439 13.81 8.30 1.07
C ASP A 439 14.35 9.01 -0.18
N VAL A 440 15.27 9.98 0.00
CA VAL A 440 16.02 10.59 -1.11
C VAL A 440 16.81 9.54 -1.88
N LEU A 441 17.58 8.69 -1.19
CA LEU A 441 18.34 7.63 -1.83
C LEU A 441 17.42 6.60 -2.49
N GLN A 442 16.31 6.22 -1.84
CA GLN A 442 15.32 5.30 -2.43
C GLN A 442 14.65 5.89 -3.68
N ALA A 443 14.54 7.22 -3.77
CA ALA A 443 14.01 7.89 -4.95
C ALA A 443 14.98 7.87 -6.15
N PHE A 444 16.24 7.47 -5.97
CA PHE A 444 17.20 7.38 -7.09
C PHE A 444 16.75 6.29 -8.06
N ASN A 445 16.45 6.70 -9.28
CA ASN A 445 15.90 5.89 -10.36
C ASN A 445 16.29 6.49 -11.72
N TYR A 446 17.59 6.55 -12.00
CA TYR A 446 18.15 7.02 -13.29
C TYR A 446 17.82 8.47 -13.68
N GLN A 447 17.34 9.29 -12.75
CA GLN A 447 17.06 10.70 -13.04
C GLN A 447 18.35 11.47 -13.31
N ARG A 448 18.23 12.50 -14.14
CA ARG A 448 19.30 13.48 -14.37
C ARG A 448 19.13 14.64 -13.41
N VAL A 449 20.17 14.94 -12.65
CA VAL A 449 20.19 16.04 -11.66
C VAL A 449 21.44 16.89 -11.86
N PRO A 450 21.41 18.20 -11.57
CA PRO A 450 22.58 19.06 -11.68
C PRO A 450 23.75 18.53 -10.85
N LYS A 451 24.92 18.39 -11.47
CA LYS A 451 26.13 17.83 -10.82
C LYS A 451 26.56 18.68 -9.63
N VAL A 452 26.34 19.99 -9.69
CA VAL A 452 26.67 20.94 -8.62
C VAL A 452 25.95 20.63 -7.30
N LEU A 453 24.86 19.87 -7.29
CA LEU A 453 24.20 19.42 -6.05
C LEU A 453 25.05 18.43 -5.24
N PHE A 454 26.05 17.80 -5.86
CA PHE A 454 26.98 16.84 -5.25
C PHE A 454 28.41 17.38 -5.11
N ASP A 455 28.63 18.67 -5.44
CA ASP A 455 29.91 19.36 -5.31
C ASP A 455 29.71 20.67 -4.53
N TYR A 456 29.93 20.62 -3.21
CA TYR A 456 29.80 21.76 -2.33
C TYR A 456 30.71 22.93 -2.73
N ALA A 457 31.96 22.67 -3.16
CA ALA A 457 32.90 23.74 -3.49
C ALA A 457 32.43 24.54 -4.71
N ALA A 458 31.97 23.85 -5.76
CA ALA A 458 31.36 24.49 -6.93
C ALA A 458 30.07 25.23 -6.56
N PHE A 459 29.20 24.61 -5.75
CA PHE A 459 27.94 25.23 -5.33
C PHE A 459 28.15 26.50 -4.50
N ALA A 460 29.09 26.46 -3.54
CA ALA A 460 29.43 27.61 -2.72
C ALA A 460 30.11 28.74 -3.52
N ALA A 461 30.83 28.43 -4.60
CA ALA A 461 31.39 29.46 -5.48
C ALA A 461 30.30 30.20 -6.28
N ASP A 462 29.30 29.47 -6.78
CA ASP A 462 28.32 30.01 -7.74
C ASP A 462 27.04 30.57 -7.10
N TYR A 463 26.69 30.10 -5.90
CA TYR A 463 25.37 30.34 -5.28
C TYR A 463 25.41 30.89 -3.85
N LYS A 464 26.59 31.12 -3.26
CA LYS A 464 26.69 31.60 -1.87
C LYS A 464 26.05 32.98 -1.70
N GLY A 465 25.05 33.05 -0.82
CA GLY A 465 24.31 34.28 -0.49
C GLY A 465 23.10 34.57 -1.38
N ALA A 466 22.81 33.75 -2.39
CA ALA A 466 21.62 33.89 -3.23
C ALA A 466 20.36 33.30 -2.53
N PRO A 467 19.16 33.84 -2.79
CA PRO A 467 17.91 33.27 -2.29
C PRO A 467 17.59 31.93 -2.96
N THR A 468 16.99 31.00 -2.22
CA THR A 468 16.72 29.62 -2.67
C THR A 468 15.94 29.53 -3.99
N GLU A 469 14.99 30.45 -4.23
CA GLU A 469 14.18 30.51 -5.45
C GLU A 469 15.03 30.84 -6.70
N GLU A 470 16.00 31.74 -6.56
CA GLU A 470 16.93 32.09 -7.64
C GLU A 470 17.88 30.94 -7.95
N ILE A 471 18.34 30.23 -6.91
CA ILE A 471 19.18 29.04 -7.06
C ILE A 471 18.41 27.95 -7.81
N ALA A 472 17.17 27.66 -7.42
CA ALA A 472 16.33 26.66 -8.09
C ALA A 472 16.13 26.96 -9.59
N ALA A 473 15.79 28.19 -9.94
CA ALA A 473 15.62 28.60 -11.34
C ALA A 473 16.91 28.47 -12.18
N ARG A 474 18.08 28.75 -11.58
CA ARG A 474 19.38 28.58 -12.25
C ARG A 474 19.76 27.11 -12.43
N LEU A 475 19.42 26.26 -11.46
CA LEU A 475 19.67 24.82 -11.52
C LEU A 475 18.84 24.10 -12.61
N GLU A 476 17.64 24.60 -12.94
CA GLU A 476 16.82 24.05 -14.04
C GLU A 476 17.49 24.18 -15.41
N ILE A 477 18.33 25.20 -15.60
CA ILE A 477 18.96 25.56 -16.87
C ILE A 477 20.44 25.10 -16.90
N ASP A 478 20.93 24.49 -15.82
CA ASP A 478 22.33 24.03 -15.73
C ASP A 478 22.61 22.91 -16.75
N PRO A 479 23.52 23.12 -17.72
CA PRO A 479 23.84 22.10 -18.72
C PRO A 479 24.60 20.89 -18.14
N GLN A 480 25.18 21.00 -16.94
CA GLN A 480 25.97 19.94 -16.31
C GLN A 480 25.10 19.04 -15.42
N ALA A 481 24.42 18.08 -16.05
CA ALA A 481 23.66 17.06 -15.32
C ALA A 481 24.43 15.75 -15.14
N MET A 482 24.36 15.16 -13.96
CA MET A 482 24.77 13.77 -13.69
C MET A 482 23.56 12.85 -13.65
N LYS A 483 23.73 11.59 -14.07
CA LYS A 483 22.70 10.56 -13.98
C LYS A 483 22.86 9.82 -12.65
N LEU A 484 21.80 9.79 -11.84
CA LEU A 484 21.76 9.01 -10.60
C LEU A 484 21.65 7.51 -10.92
N PRO A 485 22.14 6.60 -10.06
CA PRO A 485 21.87 5.17 -10.22
C PRO A 485 20.40 4.86 -9.93
N GLN A 486 19.97 3.61 -10.13
CA GLN A 486 18.71 3.13 -9.60
C GLN A 486 18.97 2.38 -8.29
N VAL A 487 18.44 2.89 -7.19
CA VAL A 487 18.52 2.27 -5.87
C VAL A 487 17.37 1.28 -5.72
N PHE A 488 17.69 0.02 -5.43
CA PHE A 488 16.69 -1.03 -5.20
C PHE A 488 16.57 -1.41 -3.72
N HIS A 489 17.58 -1.08 -2.91
CA HIS A 489 17.56 -1.35 -1.47
C HIS A 489 18.30 -0.28 -0.68
N THR A 490 17.77 0.07 0.49
CA THR A 490 18.39 1.00 1.45
C THR A 490 18.33 0.39 2.84
N ALA A 491 19.41 0.54 3.61
CA ALA A 491 19.48 0.13 5.01
C ALA A 491 20.26 1.17 5.83
N HIS A 492 19.95 1.26 7.13
CA HIS A 492 20.67 2.15 8.04
C HIS A 492 22.10 1.63 8.28
N GLY A 493 23.08 2.52 8.38
CA GLY A 493 24.49 2.14 8.56
C GLY A 493 24.74 1.28 9.80
N VAL A 494 23.94 1.46 10.86
CA VAL A 494 23.98 0.65 12.09
C VAL A 494 23.74 -0.85 11.85
N ALA A 495 23.07 -1.23 10.77
CA ALA A 495 22.89 -2.62 10.39
C ALA A 495 24.21 -3.29 9.94
N PHE A 496 25.18 -2.51 9.47
CA PHE A 496 26.47 -2.98 8.95
C PHE A 496 27.63 -2.74 9.92
N SER A 497 27.54 -1.75 10.80
CA SER A 497 28.57 -1.48 11.81
C SER A 497 27.99 -1.01 13.14
N ALA A 498 28.33 -1.73 14.21
CA ALA A 498 27.92 -1.37 15.57
C ALA A 498 28.53 -0.04 16.06
N GLU A 499 29.66 0.40 15.48
CA GLU A 499 30.32 1.67 15.80
C GLU A 499 29.46 2.89 15.42
N LEU A 500 28.48 2.70 14.53
CA LEU A 500 27.54 3.74 14.11
C LEU A 500 26.34 3.91 15.06
N LYS A 501 26.17 3.04 16.08
CA LYS A 501 25.10 3.15 17.09
C LYS A 501 25.14 4.45 17.90
N GLN A 502 26.30 5.09 17.98
CA GLN A 502 26.48 6.34 18.71
C GLN A 502 25.92 7.56 17.97
N PHE A 503 25.56 7.41 16.69
CA PHE A 503 24.98 8.45 15.86
C PHE A 503 23.50 8.16 15.62
N ASP A 504 22.73 9.18 15.26
CA ASP A 504 21.31 9.03 14.92
C ASP A 504 21.12 8.07 13.73
N GLU A 505 20.09 7.21 13.78
CA GLU A 505 19.87 6.15 12.79
C GLU A 505 19.60 6.73 11.38
N GLU A 506 19.08 7.96 11.29
CA GLU A 506 18.88 8.66 10.02
C GLU A 506 20.15 9.37 9.49
N SER A 507 21.25 9.35 10.26
CA SER A 507 22.51 10.04 9.89
C SER A 507 23.41 9.25 8.96
N CYS A 508 23.21 7.93 8.81
CA CYS A 508 24.03 7.12 7.90
C CYS A 508 23.17 6.08 7.18
N VAL A 509 23.25 6.04 5.85
CA VAL A 509 22.47 5.12 5.01
C VAL A 509 23.40 4.43 4.01
N VAL A 510 23.20 3.13 3.86
CA VAL A 510 23.80 2.27 2.83
C VAL A 510 22.73 2.00 1.79
N ALA A 511 22.97 2.37 0.53
CA ALA A 511 22.04 2.15 -0.57
C ALA A 511 22.70 1.27 -1.64
N HIS A 512 22.06 0.14 -1.96
CA HIS A 512 22.47 -0.73 -3.06
C HIS A 512 21.77 -0.30 -4.34
N ALA A 513 22.54 -0.12 -5.40
CA ALA A 513 22.08 0.49 -6.61
C ALA A 513 22.74 -0.10 -7.87
N PHE A 514 22.15 0.17 -9.03
CA PHE A 514 22.75 -0.09 -10.34
C PHE A 514 23.00 1.21 -11.08
N ALA A 515 24.25 1.44 -11.51
CA ALA A 515 24.65 2.62 -12.28
C ALA A 515 24.18 2.57 -13.75
N GLY A 516 24.10 1.37 -14.32
CA GLY A 516 23.60 1.10 -15.67
C GLY A 516 22.23 0.42 -15.66
N THR A 517 21.53 0.42 -16.80
CA THR A 517 20.18 -0.18 -16.95
C THR A 517 20.18 -1.71 -17.02
N SER A 518 21.35 -2.34 -17.05
CA SER A 518 21.51 -3.79 -16.95
C SER A 518 21.95 -4.18 -15.54
N TYR A 519 21.24 -5.16 -14.95
CA TYR A 519 21.49 -5.66 -13.60
C TYR A 519 22.66 -6.67 -13.59
N THR A 520 23.88 -6.17 -13.77
CA THR A 520 25.12 -6.94 -13.74
C THR A 520 25.99 -6.52 -12.56
N ASN A 521 26.90 -7.40 -12.12
CA ASN A 521 27.85 -7.08 -11.04
C ASN A 521 28.76 -5.88 -11.39
N GLU A 522 29.00 -5.62 -12.68
CA GLU A 522 29.79 -4.48 -13.14
C GLU A 522 29.05 -3.13 -12.96
N ASN A 523 27.71 -3.18 -13.04
CA ASN A 523 26.84 -2.02 -12.84
C ASN A 523 26.42 -1.84 -11.39
N GLU A 524 26.62 -2.84 -10.53
CA GLU A 524 26.33 -2.72 -9.10
C GLU A 524 27.24 -1.67 -8.45
N VAL A 525 26.64 -0.77 -7.67
CA VAL A 525 27.33 0.25 -6.90
C VAL A 525 26.62 0.46 -5.57
N VAL A 526 27.41 0.55 -4.50
CA VAL A 526 26.90 0.83 -3.16
C VAL A 526 27.19 2.28 -2.79
N TRP A 527 26.14 3.04 -2.49
CA TRP A 527 26.25 4.40 -1.99
C TRP A 527 26.29 4.41 -0.47
N LEU A 528 27.38 4.93 0.09
CA LEU A 528 27.55 5.12 1.53
C LEU A 528 27.42 6.60 1.84
N THR A 529 26.29 6.96 2.47
CA THR A 529 25.94 8.35 2.70
C THR A 529 25.88 8.67 4.18
N ALA A 530 26.48 9.77 4.60
CA ALA A 530 26.45 10.22 5.99
C ALA A 530 26.16 11.73 6.12
N LYS A 531 25.37 12.07 7.14
CA LYS A 531 25.11 13.44 7.59
C LYS A 531 26.05 13.80 8.74
N ILE A 532 26.77 14.90 8.58
CA ILE A 532 27.65 15.49 9.58
C ILE A 532 26.89 16.64 10.25
N ASP A 533 26.42 16.38 11.47
CA ASP A 533 25.79 17.42 12.29
C ASP A 533 26.88 18.25 12.99
N SER A 534 27.22 19.38 12.39
CA SER A 534 28.17 20.36 12.92
C SER A 534 27.53 21.75 12.91
N LYS A 535 27.85 22.55 13.93
CA LYS A 535 27.44 23.96 14.03
C LYS A 535 28.30 24.91 13.19
N LEU A 536 29.39 24.40 12.64
CA LEU A 536 30.34 25.10 11.78
C LEU A 536 30.57 24.27 10.51
N GLU A 537 31.22 24.86 9.51
CA GLU A 537 31.70 24.13 8.33
C GLU A 537 32.51 22.89 8.77
N ALA A 538 32.27 21.75 8.13
CA ALA A 538 33.02 20.53 8.41
C ALA A 538 34.50 20.71 8.03
N ASP A 539 35.37 20.45 8.99
CA ASP A 539 36.82 20.55 8.83
C ASP A 539 37.40 19.29 8.17
N ALA A 540 38.68 19.40 7.82
CA ALA A 540 39.40 18.35 7.10
C ALA A 540 39.60 17.08 7.94
N ASP A 541 39.53 17.15 9.27
CA ASP A 541 39.71 16.02 10.18
C ASP A 541 38.39 15.26 10.34
N ALA A 542 37.27 15.96 10.55
CA ALA A 542 35.95 15.36 10.60
C ALA A 542 35.58 14.62 9.31
N VAL A 543 35.93 15.20 8.14
CA VAL A 543 35.79 14.54 6.84
C VAL A 543 36.67 13.31 6.74
N ALA A 544 37.93 13.39 7.19
CA ALA A 544 38.85 12.27 7.14
C ALA A 544 38.32 11.09 7.96
N ASP A 545 37.84 11.35 9.18
CA ASP A 545 37.25 10.37 10.08
C ASP A 545 36.01 9.69 9.48
N TRP A 546 35.09 10.46 8.90
CA TRP A 546 33.88 9.91 8.28
C TRP A 546 34.17 9.03 7.07
N CYS A 547 35.03 9.49 6.16
CA CYS A 547 35.46 8.68 5.02
C CYS A 547 36.14 7.38 5.49
N ASN A 548 37.08 7.45 6.44
CA ASN A 548 37.76 6.27 6.96
C ASN A 548 36.76 5.27 7.57
N ARG A 549 35.73 5.75 8.29
CA ARG A 549 34.66 4.90 8.85
C ARG A 549 33.85 4.21 7.76
N LEU A 550 33.44 4.93 6.72
CA LEU A 550 32.64 4.39 5.62
C LEU A 550 33.44 3.43 4.75
N GLU A 551 34.72 3.72 4.48
CA GLU A 551 35.64 2.84 3.76
C GLU A 551 35.89 1.53 4.51
N ASN A 552 36.09 1.60 5.83
CA ASN A 552 36.20 0.40 6.68
C ASN A 552 34.90 -0.42 6.68
N LEU A 553 33.74 0.23 6.69
CA LEU A 553 32.44 -0.43 6.57
C LEU A 553 32.31 -1.15 5.22
N ALA A 554 32.68 -0.49 4.13
CA ALA A 554 32.70 -1.08 2.79
C ALA A 554 33.57 -2.33 2.72
N GLN A 555 34.80 -2.23 3.24
CA GLN A 555 35.77 -3.32 3.20
C GLN A 555 35.30 -4.54 4.01
N ARG A 556 34.78 -4.32 5.23
CA ARG A 556 34.23 -5.39 6.08
C ARG A 556 33.00 -6.05 5.46
N SER A 557 32.20 -5.29 4.72
CA SER A 557 30.97 -5.77 4.08
C SER A 557 31.22 -6.39 2.69
N GLY A 558 32.45 -6.33 2.18
CA GLY A 558 32.82 -6.93 0.90
C GLY A 558 32.25 -6.21 -0.33
N PHE A 559 31.99 -4.91 -0.24
CA PHE A 559 31.44 -4.14 -1.37
C PHE A 559 32.51 -3.92 -2.46
N SER A 560 32.20 -4.31 -3.70
CA SER A 560 33.12 -4.28 -4.84
C SER A 560 33.31 -2.88 -5.42
N ARG A 561 32.22 -2.09 -5.50
CA ARG A 561 32.22 -0.72 -6.03
C ARG A 561 31.40 0.19 -5.13
N VAL A 562 32.03 1.26 -4.64
CA VAL A 562 31.45 2.13 -3.61
C VAL A 562 31.53 3.58 -4.03
N GLN A 563 30.47 4.34 -3.73
CA GLN A 563 30.43 5.78 -3.85
C GLN A 563 30.16 6.40 -2.48
N LEU A 564 31.04 7.29 -2.03
CA LEU A 564 30.85 8.05 -0.79
C LEU A 564 30.10 9.35 -1.08
N TRP A 565 29.19 9.72 -0.18
CA TRP A 565 28.50 11.02 -0.20
C TRP A 565 28.36 11.57 1.22
N LEU A 566 29.00 12.71 1.51
CA LEU A 566 28.89 13.38 2.80
C LEU A 566 28.02 14.63 2.69
N ILE A 567 27.16 14.82 3.69
CA ILE A 567 26.25 15.97 3.77
C ILE A 567 26.51 16.71 5.07
N ALA A 568 26.91 17.98 5.02
CA ALA A 568 27.16 18.81 6.21
C ALA A 568 26.14 19.95 6.32
N ASN A 569 25.70 20.26 7.56
CA ASN A 569 24.69 21.30 7.77
C ASN A 569 25.14 22.68 7.23
N GLU A 570 26.31 23.13 7.68
CA GLU A 570 26.90 24.41 7.28
C GLU A 570 27.88 24.28 6.09
N GLY A 571 27.93 23.11 5.43
CA GLY A 571 28.88 22.84 4.35
C GLY A 571 30.27 22.43 4.82
N PHE A 572 31.27 22.58 3.95
CA PHE A 572 32.63 22.07 4.15
C PHE A 572 33.68 23.17 3.99
N SER A 573 34.74 23.14 4.78
CA SER A 573 35.91 24.00 4.54
C SER A 573 36.58 23.68 3.19
N VAL A 574 37.45 24.59 2.72
CA VAL A 574 38.19 24.40 1.45
C VAL A 574 39.05 23.14 1.50
N GLU A 575 39.82 22.97 2.58
CA GLU A 575 40.69 21.79 2.79
C GLU A 575 39.87 20.49 2.88
N ALA A 576 38.70 20.52 3.52
CA ALA A 576 37.79 19.38 3.59
C ALA A 576 37.21 19.01 2.22
N SER A 577 36.88 20.01 1.41
CA SER A 577 36.37 19.81 0.04
C SER A 577 37.45 19.24 -0.89
N GLU A 578 38.71 19.64 -0.72
CA GLU A 578 39.86 19.07 -1.43
C GLU A 578 40.05 17.59 -1.08
N LYS A 579 40.03 17.23 0.22
CA LYS A 579 40.12 15.83 0.66
C LYS A 579 39.00 14.94 0.10
N LEU A 580 37.76 15.45 0.04
CA LEU A 580 36.64 14.69 -0.56
C LEU A 580 36.86 14.45 -2.05
N ARG A 581 37.38 15.46 -2.76
CA ARG A 581 37.68 15.37 -4.19
C ARG A 581 38.80 14.37 -4.49
N GLU A 582 39.87 14.38 -3.70
CA GLU A 582 40.97 13.41 -3.80
C GLU A 582 40.49 11.96 -3.66
N ARG A 583 39.46 11.74 -2.84
CA ARG A 583 38.83 10.42 -2.60
C ARG A 583 37.69 10.09 -3.57
N GLY A 584 37.36 10.98 -4.52
CA GLY A 584 36.22 10.82 -5.42
C GLY A 584 34.86 10.79 -4.70
N ALA A 585 34.77 11.36 -3.50
CA ALA A 585 33.56 11.43 -2.71
C ALA A 585 32.73 12.67 -3.05
N TYR A 586 31.41 12.55 -2.96
CA TYR A 586 30.49 13.66 -3.15
C TYR A 586 30.31 14.46 -1.86
N ALA A 587 30.08 15.76 -2.00
CA ALA A 587 29.94 16.70 -0.89
C ALA A 587 28.74 17.61 -1.12
N SER A 588 27.83 17.68 -0.15
CA SER A 588 26.65 18.56 -0.23
C SER A 588 26.41 19.28 1.09
N SER A 589 25.96 20.53 1.02
CA SER A 589 25.36 21.24 2.15
C SER A 589 23.94 20.75 2.40
N ARG A 590 23.36 21.14 3.53
CA ARG A 590 21.93 20.94 3.79
C ARG A 590 21.05 21.57 2.71
N MET A 591 21.37 22.77 2.24
CA MET A 591 20.63 23.45 1.17
C MET A 591 20.63 22.63 -0.13
N GLN A 592 21.80 22.13 -0.56
CA GLN A 592 21.89 21.27 -1.76
C GLN A 592 21.08 19.99 -1.60
N PHE A 593 21.08 19.40 -0.40
CA PHE A 593 20.27 18.21 -0.10
C PHE A 593 18.76 18.51 -0.17
N GLU A 594 18.31 19.65 0.36
CA GLU A 594 16.91 20.10 0.30
C GLU A 594 16.47 20.36 -1.15
N LEU A 595 17.31 21.01 -1.97
CA LEU A 595 17.07 21.25 -3.40
C LEU A 595 16.99 19.93 -4.19
N LEU A 596 17.92 19.00 -3.97
CA LEU A 596 17.89 17.67 -4.58
C LEU A 596 16.63 16.91 -4.20
N SER A 597 16.25 16.96 -2.91
CA SER A 597 15.03 16.32 -2.43
C SER A 597 13.80 16.87 -3.12
N ALA A 598 13.67 18.20 -3.25
CA ALA A 598 12.54 18.83 -3.91
C ALA A 598 12.41 18.39 -5.38
N GLN A 599 13.54 18.36 -6.11
CA GLN A 599 13.58 17.92 -7.51
C GLN A 599 13.15 16.45 -7.67
N LEU A 600 13.58 15.58 -6.76
CA LEU A 600 13.20 14.16 -6.79
C LEU A 600 11.74 13.95 -6.40
N SER A 601 11.19 14.73 -5.46
CA SER A 601 9.77 14.71 -5.10
C SER A 601 8.86 15.15 -6.24
N GLU A 602 9.20 16.20 -6.98
CA GLU A 602 8.45 16.59 -8.18
C GLU A 602 8.54 15.53 -9.29
N GLY A 603 9.71 14.91 -9.45
CA GLY A 603 9.91 13.77 -10.34
C GLY A 603 9.03 12.57 -9.98
N LEU A 604 8.82 12.28 -8.70
CA LEU A 604 7.90 11.23 -8.22
C LEU A 604 6.43 11.56 -8.50
N ASN A 605 6.04 12.84 -8.39
CA ASN A 605 4.68 13.31 -8.70
C ASN A 605 4.39 13.38 -10.21
N LYS A 606 5.41 13.62 -11.06
CA LYS A 606 5.29 13.52 -12.53
C LYS A 606 5.41 12.06 -13.02
N SER A 607 6.25 11.25 -12.37
CA SER A 607 6.45 9.83 -12.68
C SER A 607 5.24 8.97 -12.32
N THR A 608 4.42 9.37 -11.35
CA THR A 608 3.14 8.70 -11.06
C THR A 608 2.11 8.90 -12.18
N ALA A 609 2.21 9.97 -12.97
CA ALA A 609 1.42 10.15 -14.18
C ALA A 609 1.97 9.35 -15.38
N ALA A 610 3.30 9.23 -15.51
CA ALA A 610 3.94 8.53 -16.64
C ALA A 610 4.05 7.00 -16.47
N ALA A 611 4.20 6.49 -15.24
CA ALA A 611 4.29 5.05 -14.98
C ALA A 611 2.98 4.29 -15.25
N ASN A 612 1.85 4.99 -15.35
CA ASN A 612 0.56 4.39 -15.72
C ASN A 612 0.48 3.98 -17.21
N ASN A 613 1.48 4.35 -18.03
CA ASN A 613 1.42 4.22 -19.48
C ASN A 613 2.56 3.39 -20.10
N GLU A 614 3.44 2.77 -19.30
CA GLU A 614 4.50 1.90 -19.83
C GLU A 614 4.36 0.46 -19.29
N TYR A 615 4.32 -0.52 -20.21
CA TYR A 615 4.22 -1.95 -19.90
C TYR A 615 5.46 -2.68 -20.39
N VAL A 616 6.13 -3.42 -19.51
CA VAL A 616 7.32 -4.21 -19.84
C VAL A 616 7.01 -5.70 -19.67
N PHE A 617 7.30 -6.49 -20.69
CA PHE A 617 7.09 -7.93 -20.70
C PHE A 617 8.38 -8.65 -21.12
N ILE A 618 8.61 -9.82 -20.52
CA ILE A 618 9.72 -10.70 -20.88
C ILE A 618 9.13 -12.06 -21.19
N LEU A 619 9.28 -12.52 -22.43
CA LEU A 619 8.79 -13.83 -22.86
C LEU A 619 9.96 -14.76 -23.17
N PRO A 620 9.89 -16.05 -22.78
CA PRO A 620 10.85 -17.04 -23.23
C PRO A 620 10.70 -17.30 -24.74
N MET A 621 11.80 -17.56 -25.44
CA MET A 621 11.80 -18.06 -26.81
C MET A 621 11.26 -19.49 -26.81
N GLY A 622 10.29 -19.75 -27.68
CA GLY A 622 9.57 -21.03 -27.74
C GLY A 622 8.31 -20.88 -28.59
N ALA A 623 7.80 -22.00 -29.10
CA ALA A 623 6.61 -22.00 -29.95
C ALA A 623 5.40 -21.41 -29.21
N ASP A 624 4.60 -20.61 -29.92
CA ASP A 624 3.33 -20.00 -29.49
C ASP A 624 3.43 -18.82 -28.51
N ASN A 625 4.62 -18.43 -28.03
CA ASN A 625 4.78 -17.30 -27.11
C ASN A 625 4.57 -15.93 -27.81
N GLU A 626 4.77 -15.86 -29.12
CA GLU A 626 4.43 -14.71 -29.96
C GLU A 626 2.93 -14.39 -29.96
N LEU A 627 2.06 -15.38 -29.72
CA LEU A 627 0.62 -15.18 -29.59
C LEU A 627 0.25 -14.47 -28.28
N LEU A 628 1.01 -14.73 -27.21
CA LEU A 628 0.85 -14.04 -25.92
C LEU A 628 1.29 -12.56 -26.02
N ALA A 629 2.36 -12.30 -26.77
CA ALA A 629 2.79 -10.94 -27.11
C ALA A 629 1.69 -10.18 -27.89
N ALA A 630 1.11 -10.82 -28.89
CA ALA A 630 0.03 -10.24 -29.70
C ALA A 630 -1.26 -10.00 -28.90
N ALA A 631 -1.66 -10.91 -28.02
CA ALA A 631 -2.83 -10.75 -27.15
C ALA A 631 -2.67 -9.57 -26.17
N THR A 632 -1.46 -9.39 -25.65
CA THR A 632 -1.11 -8.28 -24.76
C THR A 632 -1.19 -6.95 -25.49
N ALA A 633 -0.61 -6.86 -26.69
CA ALA A 633 -0.68 -5.67 -27.52
C ALA A 633 -2.09 -5.34 -27.99
N GLU A 634 -2.90 -6.36 -28.28
CA GLU A 634 -4.32 -6.20 -28.59
C GLU A 634 -5.09 -5.57 -27.43
N GLN A 635 -4.86 -6.03 -26.19
CA GLN A 635 -5.49 -5.46 -25.00
C GLN A 635 -5.11 -3.99 -24.80
N ILE A 636 -3.83 -3.65 -25.01
CA ILE A 636 -3.33 -2.27 -24.91
C ILE A 636 -3.96 -1.41 -26.02
N ALA A 637 -3.91 -1.85 -27.28
CA ALA A 637 -4.46 -1.10 -28.41
C ALA A 637 -5.99 -0.91 -28.31
N ARG A 638 -6.73 -1.90 -27.76
CA ARG A 638 -8.17 -1.76 -27.47
C ARG A 638 -8.47 -0.71 -26.41
N ARG A 639 -7.67 -0.65 -25.33
CA ARG A 639 -7.80 0.40 -24.29
C ARG A 639 -7.54 1.79 -24.86
N LEU A 640 -6.68 1.89 -25.86
CA LEU A 640 -6.37 3.14 -26.56
C LEU A 640 -7.35 3.48 -27.68
N ASN A 641 -8.44 2.72 -27.86
CA ASN A 641 -9.44 2.95 -28.91
C ASN A 641 -8.90 2.90 -30.35
N PHE A 642 -7.85 2.10 -30.63
CA PHE A 642 -7.47 1.82 -32.00
C PHE A 642 -8.59 1.12 -32.76
N ARG A 643 -8.72 1.42 -34.06
CA ARG A 643 -9.69 0.73 -34.92
C ARG A 643 -9.34 -0.76 -35.07
N PRO A 644 -10.33 -1.65 -35.25
CA PRO A 644 -10.08 -3.09 -35.38
C PRO A 644 -9.01 -3.45 -36.43
N GLU A 645 -8.95 -2.72 -37.54
CA GLU A 645 -7.96 -2.90 -38.59
C GLU A 645 -6.54 -2.60 -38.09
N ALA A 646 -6.36 -1.48 -37.37
CA ALA A 646 -5.07 -1.08 -36.80
C ALA A 646 -4.63 -2.04 -35.69
N ILE A 647 -5.56 -2.55 -34.88
CA ILE A 647 -5.29 -3.59 -33.88
C ILE A 647 -4.73 -4.85 -34.56
N ASN A 648 -5.35 -5.30 -35.66
CA ASN A 648 -4.86 -6.47 -36.39
C ASN A 648 -3.47 -6.22 -37.00
N GLN A 649 -3.19 -5.02 -37.52
CA GLN A 649 -1.86 -4.64 -38.01
C GLN A 649 -0.80 -4.71 -36.90
N ILE A 650 -1.09 -4.15 -35.72
CA ILE A 650 -0.20 -4.18 -34.54
C ILE A 650 0.08 -5.63 -34.12
N LYS A 651 -0.96 -6.47 -34.03
CA LYS A 651 -0.83 -7.89 -33.68
C LYS A 651 0.10 -8.63 -34.63
N THR A 652 -0.12 -8.49 -35.94
CA THR A 652 0.69 -9.15 -36.96
C THR A 652 2.13 -8.65 -36.93
N ALA A 653 2.36 -7.34 -36.76
CA ALA A 653 3.71 -6.78 -36.68
C ALA A 653 4.50 -7.32 -35.47
N ILE A 654 3.84 -7.50 -34.32
CA ILE A 654 4.48 -8.04 -33.11
C ILE A 654 4.79 -9.53 -33.25
N VAL A 655 3.89 -10.32 -33.84
CA VAL A 655 4.14 -11.74 -34.11
C VAL A 655 5.39 -11.90 -34.98
N GLU A 656 5.47 -11.16 -36.08
CA GLU A 656 6.63 -11.17 -36.97
C GLU A 656 7.91 -10.69 -36.29
N ALA A 657 7.82 -9.64 -35.45
CA ALA A 657 8.96 -9.14 -34.70
C ALA A 657 9.47 -10.14 -33.65
N CYS A 658 8.57 -10.86 -32.97
CA CYS A 658 8.91 -11.94 -32.04
C CYS A 658 9.50 -13.16 -32.75
N ILE A 659 8.96 -13.56 -33.92
CA ILE A 659 9.51 -14.64 -34.74
C ILE A 659 10.92 -14.27 -35.20
N ASN A 660 11.12 -13.05 -35.73
CA ASN A 660 12.44 -12.57 -36.13
C ASN A 660 13.44 -12.55 -34.96
N ALA A 661 13.00 -12.09 -33.78
CA ALA A 661 13.83 -12.12 -32.57
C ALA A 661 14.17 -13.55 -32.15
N SER A 662 13.23 -14.50 -32.23
CA SER A 662 13.47 -15.91 -31.89
C SER A 662 14.41 -16.61 -32.88
N GLU A 663 14.25 -16.38 -34.19
CA GLU A 663 15.05 -17.02 -35.23
C GLU A 663 16.47 -16.47 -35.36
N HIS A 664 16.70 -15.19 -35.00
CA HIS A 664 17.94 -14.50 -35.33
C HIS A 664 18.77 -14.01 -34.14
N SER A 665 18.21 -13.98 -32.92
CA SER A 665 18.91 -13.35 -31.79
C SER A 665 20.10 -14.15 -31.26
N LEU A 666 20.17 -15.47 -31.46
CA LEU A 666 21.16 -16.34 -30.79
C LEU A 666 21.28 -16.01 -29.28
N SER A 667 20.16 -15.70 -28.62
CA SER A 667 20.18 -15.22 -27.23
C SER A 667 20.66 -16.29 -26.25
N PRO A 668 21.68 -16.00 -25.41
CA PRO A 668 22.12 -16.92 -24.35
C PRO A 668 21.04 -17.14 -23.29
N ASP A 669 20.18 -16.15 -23.04
CA ASP A 669 19.11 -16.22 -22.04
C ASP A 669 17.77 -16.72 -22.60
N GLN A 670 17.69 -16.97 -23.93
CA GLN A 670 16.49 -17.38 -24.66
C GLN A 670 15.26 -16.51 -24.31
N LYS A 671 15.43 -15.18 -24.16
CA LYS A 671 14.33 -14.25 -23.83
C LYS A 671 14.15 -13.14 -24.86
N ILE A 672 12.89 -12.77 -25.08
CA ILE A 672 12.47 -11.61 -25.85
C ILE A 672 11.90 -10.57 -24.89
N TYR A 673 12.50 -9.39 -24.87
CA TYR A 673 12.11 -8.25 -24.07
C TYR A 673 11.20 -7.35 -24.89
N GLN A 674 10.04 -7.02 -24.36
CA GLN A 674 9.04 -6.19 -25.01
C GLN A 674 8.69 -5.01 -24.11
N ARG A 675 8.56 -3.84 -24.71
CA ARG A 675 8.19 -2.61 -24.01
C ARG A 675 7.13 -1.88 -24.82
N PHE A 676 5.97 -1.68 -24.20
CA PHE A 676 4.84 -0.93 -24.75
C PHE A 676 4.77 0.39 -24.03
N ARG A 677 4.95 1.50 -24.74
CA ARG A 677 4.78 2.84 -24.19
C ARG A 677 3.57 3.48 -24.87
N VAL A 678 2.58 3.78 -24.04
CA VAL A 678 1.38 4.51 -24.40
C VAL A 678 1.67 5.99 -24.29
N GLU A 679 1.47 6.71 -25.37
CA GLU A 679 1.47 8.17 -25.40
C GLU A 679 0.09 8.65 -25.88
N ASP A 680 -0.26 9.91 -25.64
CA ASP A 680 -1.63 10.43 -25.86
C ASP A 680 -2.13 10.23 -27.31
N ASP A 681 -1.22 10.16 -28.29
CA ASP A 681 -1.51 10.07 -29.72
C ASP A 681 -0.94 8.82 -30.42
N LYS A 682 -0.23 7.95 -29.71
CA LYS A 682 0.45 6.79 -30.32
C LYS A 682 0.80 5.68 -29.34
N LEU A 683 1.00 4.49 -29.89
CA LEU A 683 1.56 3.33 -29.21
C LEU A 683 2.97 3.07 -29.75
N VAL A 684 3.97 3.11 -28.86
CA VAL A 684 5.36 2.77 -29.16
C VAL A 684 5.66 1.38 -28.63
N ILE A 685 6.15 0.49 -29.49
CA ILE A 685 6.44 -0.91 -29.18
C ILE A 685 7.91 -1.15 -29.44
N THR A 686 8.66 -1.57 -28.42
CA THR A 686 10.07 -1.96 -28.58
C THR A 686 10.19 -3.46 -28.33
N ILE A 687 10.77 -4.20 -29.28
CA ILE A 687 11.10 -5.62 -29.14
C ILE A 687 12.62 -5.75 -29.21
N SER A 688 13.22 -6.35 -28.19
CA SER A 688 14.66 -6.58 -28.14
C SER A 688 15.00 -7.98 -27.67
N SER A 689 16.11 -8.49 -28.17
CA SER A 689 16.65 -9.80 -27.80
C SER A 689 18.17 -9.69 -27.71
N ARG A 690 18.78 -10.33 -26.71
CA ARG A 690 20.23 -10.35 -26.58
C ARG A 690 20.85 -11.34 -27.57
N GLY A 691 22.06 -11.10 -28.03
CA GLY A 691 22.92 -12.11 -28.68
C GLY A 691 23.75 -11.62 -29.88
N ILE A 692 24.58 -12.53 -30.41
CA ILE A 692 25.73 -12.23 -31.29
C ILE A 692 25.36 -12.57 -32.74
N LEU A 693 25.58 -11.63 -33.68
CA LEU A 693 25.50 -11.92 -35.12
C LEU A 693 26.63 -12.87 -35.56
N PRO A 694 26.36 -13.92 -36.36
CA PRO A 694 27.43 -14.68 -37.02
C PRO A 694 28.25 -13.78 -37.95
N ALA A 695 29.56 -13.98 -38.00
CA ALA A 695 30.54 -13.22 -38.79
C ALA A 695 30.36 -13.26 -40.34
N SER A 696 29.21 -13.72 -40.86
CA SER A 696 28.96 -13.91 -42.29
C SER A 696 28.01 -12.89 -42.94
N VAL A 697 27.71 -11.76 -42.28
CA VAL A 697 26.89 -10.67 -42.87
C VAL A 697 27.74 -9.44 -43.28
N GLU A 698 29.06 -9.57 -43.36
CA GLU A 698 29.94 -8.53 -43.92
C GLU A 698 29.93 -8.45 -45.47
N ALA A 699 29.15 -9.28 -46.16
CA ALA A 699 29.16 -9.35 -47.63
C ALA A 699 27.81 -8.95 -48.27
N ARG A 700 27.31 -7.74 -48.04
CA ARG A 700 26.21 -7.17 -48.86
C ARG A 700 26.35 -5.69 -49.25
N GLU A 701 27.52 -5.09 -49.03
CA GLU A 701 27.88 -3.80 -49.67
C GLU A 701 28.90 -4.06 -50.79
N GLY A 702 28.46 -4.61 -51.93
CA GLY A 702 29.36 -4.78 -53.08
C GLY A 702 28.88 -5.62 -54.26
N ARG A 703 28.17 -4.98 -55.20
CA ARG A 703 28.12 -5.22 -56.68
C ARG A 703 27.47 -6.49 -57.28
N THR A 704 26.41 -6.20 -58.06
CA THR A 704 26.02 -6.64 -59.43
C THR A 704 25.98 -8.12 -59.86
N HIS A 705 24.77 -8.52 -60.31
CA HIS A 705 24.35 -9.54 -61.29
C HIS A 705 25.06 -10.91 -61.35
N GLY A 706 24.33 -11.93 -60.87
CA GLY A 706 24.42 -13.33 -61.31
C GLY A 706 23.09 -14.03 -61.05
N LYS A 707 22.52 -14.66 -62.08
CA LYS A 707 21.28 -15.45 -61.99
C LYS A 707 21.56 -16.81 -61.34
N ASP A 708 20.53 -17.34 -60.70
CA ASP A 708 20.37 -18.69 -60.12
C ASP A 708 21.00 -18.96 -58.75
N ALA A 709 20.24 -18.66 -57.70
CA ALA A 709 20.26 -19.39 -56.42
C ALA A 709 18.87 -19.38 -55.75
N GLY A 710 18.29 -20.58 -55.70
CA GLY A 710 17.27 -21.13 -54.79
C GLY A 710 16.28 -20.25 -54.02
N VAL A 711 15.00 -20.64 -54.16
CA VAL A 711 13.75 -20.24 -53.46
C VAL A 711 13.82 -20.13 -51.91
N LEU A 712 14.94 -20.48 -51.26
CA LEU A 712 15.15 -20.38 -49.81
C LEU A 712 15.65 -19.01 -49.33
N GLU A 713 16.28 -18.19 -50.18
CA GLU A 713 16.70 -16.83 -49.79
C GLU A 713 15.57 -15.80 -49.84
N GLN A 714 14.49 -16.06 -50.59
CA GLN A 714 13.37 -15.13 -50.74
C GLN A 714 12.50 -14.96 -49.48
N ARG A 715 12.52 -15.92 -48.54
CA ARG A 715 11.75 -15.83 -47.28
C ARG A 715 12.48 -15.03 -46.17
N ARG A 716 13.81 -14.89 -46.24
CA ARG A 716 14.67 -14.37 -45.16
C ARG A 716 14.70 -12.83 -44.99
N GLY A 717 13.82 -12.10 -45.66
CA GLY A 717 13.72 -10.64 -45.54
C GLY A 717 12.30 -10.11 -45.71
N TRP A 718 11.30 -10.99 -45.62
CA TRP A 718 9.88 -10.64 -45.77
C TRP A 718 9.31 -10.06 -44.47
N GLY A 719 9.71 -10.58 -43.30
CA GLY A 719 9.18 -10.18 -42.00
C GLY A 719 9.38 -8.68 -41.69
N LEU A 720 10.58 -8.13 -41.89
CA LEU A 720 10.83 -6.70 -41.66
C LEU A 720 10.03 -5.80 -42.62
N LYS A 721 9.96 -6.17 -43.91
CA LYS A 721 9.17 -5.43 -44.91
C LYS A 721 7.67 -5.48 -44.62
N LEU A 722 7.19 -6.60 -44.07
CA LEU A 722 5.81 -6.73 -43.63
C LEU A 722 5.54 -5.81 -42.43
N ILE A 723 6.44 -5.77 -41.45
CA ILE A 723 6.35 -4.87 -40.29
C ILE A 723 6.33 -3.39 -40.73
N GLU A 724 7.22 -2.99 -41.64
CA GLU A 724 7.27 -1.65 -42.23
C GLU A 724 5.99 -1.26 -42.98
N THR A 725 5.24 -2.24 -43.48
CA THR A 725 3.95 -1.98 -44.16
C THR A 725 2.79 -1.85 -43.16
N LEU A 726 2.91 -2.46 -41.98
CA LEU A 726 1.84 -2.54 -40.97
C LEU A 726 1.93 -1.43 -39.92
N MET A 727 3.14 -0.97 -39.60
CA MET A 727 3.41 0.08 -38.60
C MET A 727 3.68 1.43 -39.28
N ASP A 728 3.48 2.53 -38.56
CA ASP A 728 3.61 3.87 -39.15
C ASP A 728 5.06 4.36 -39.13
N GLU A 729 5.83 3.96 -38.11
CA GLU A 729 7.29 4.14 -38.04
C GLU A 729 7.94 2.85 -37.56
N VAL A 730 9.09 2.52 -38.14
CA VAL A 730 9.90 1.36 -37.76
C VAL A 730 11.36 1.76 -37.77
N GLU A 731 12.03 1.55 -36.66
CA GLU A 731 13.46 1.80 -36.46
C GLU A 731 14.10 0.50 -35.97
N PHE A 732 15.16 0.07 -36.66
CA PHE A 732 15.94 -1.09 -36.27
C PHE A 732 17.32 -0.62 -35.82
N GLU A 733 17.64 -0.87 -34.56
CA GLU A 733 18.93 -0.53 -33.96
C GLU A 733 19.72 -1.80 -33.60
N ARG A 734 21.01 -1.77 -33.92
CA ARG A 734 21.98 -2.72 -33.37
C ARG A 734 22.46 -2.17 -32.04
N VAL A 735 22.23 -2.92 -30.97
CA VAL A 735 22.72 -2.60 -29.62
C VAL A 735 23.90 -3.50 -29.30
N ASP A 736 24.79 -3.07 -28.41
CA ASP A 736 26.11 -3.71 -28.17
C ASP A 736 26.05 -5.22 -27.90
N GLU A 737 24.94 -5.74 -27.37
CA GLU A 737 24.70 -7.18 -27.17
C GLU A 737 23.36 -7.68 -27.75
N GLY A 738 22.91 -7.19 -28.92
CA GLY A 738 21.70 -7.75 -29.55
C GLY A 738 21.05 -6.87 -30.62
N THR A 739 19.76 -7.12 -30.84
CA THR A 739 18.93 -6.36 -31.79
C THR A 739 17.76 -5.70 -31.07
N SER A 740 17.44 -4.47 -31.45
CA SER A 740 16.26 -3.75 -30.98
C SER A 740 15.44 -3.26 -32.17
N LEU A 741 14.15 -3.59 -32.18
CA LEU A 741 13.18 -3.12 -33.15
C LEU A 741 12.18 -2.24 -32.42
N ARG A 742 12.17 -0.95 -32.76
CA ARG A 742 11.19 0.02 -32.29
C ARG A 742 10.16 0.27 -33.38
N MET A 743 8.89 0.14 -33.04
CA MET A 743 7.76 0.34 -33.94
C MET A 743 6.77 1.33 -33.32
N VAL A 744 6.16 2.19 -34.14
CA VAL A 744 5.19 3.18 -33.68
C VAL A 744 3.90 3.04 -34.49
N LYS A 745 2.75 3.13 -33.81
CA LYS A 745 1.43 3.24 -34.43
C LYS A 745 0.69 4.45 -33.87
N TYR A 746 0.22 5.34 -34.73
CA TYR A 746 -0.52 6.53 -34.36
C TYR A 746 -2.02 6.25 -34.27
N LEU A 747 -2.69 6.90 -33.31
CA LEU A 747 -4.14 6.97 -33.21
C LEU A 747 -4.69 7.85 -34.34
N ARG A 748 -4.98 7.25 -35.49
CA ARG A 748 -5.51 7.94 -36.68
C ARG A 748 -6.89 7.45 -37.10
#